data_AF-M3F2V3-F1
#
_entry.id   AF-M3F2V3-F1
#
_cell.length_a   1.000
_cell.length_b   1.000
_cell.length_c   1.000
_cell.angle_alpha   90.00
_cell.angle_beta   90.00
_cell.angle_gamma   90.00
#
_symmetry.space_group_name_H-M   'P 1'
#
loop_
_entity.id
_entity.type
_entity.pdbx_description
1 polymer ?
#
loop_
_entity_poly.entity_id
_entity_poly.type
_entity_poly.pdbx_seq_one_letter_code
_entity_poly.pdbx_strand_id
1 'polypeptide(L)'
;MRDPAIQQLVLKIHSRCDLACDHCYVYEASDQSWRSRPTVISEETVVQVARRLTEYVLARNLDSVTVILHGGEPLLAGPARLRRICAELTRALAPVTALDLRIHTNAVRLNRDHLQIFDEFRVKVGVSLDGDRVANDRHRLDRRGRSSYDRVLRAIELLRLPEHRHLYQGLLCTVDVANDPVAVHDALTSLDPPRIDYLLPHSTWDFPPLGQQAGGPPTPYADWLLRVFDRWEEQGRPMPVRTFESVLSTLRGGPSLTEALGLAPSDLAVIETDGTFEQADSLKTAYEGAPATGYDVFRHGFAEFAEHPGVRARQLGIAGISDTCRRCPVVESCGGGLYAHRHSAEKGFDNPSVFCADLRGLVEGIAERITDHALHPAVTDAEELRLAQLRLDRDLLARVNARLAGDPDWDAAWRVLVRLDADGATAAHLNTVLAHPYLRTVLRRSLDGPADLPRLLAAVTAAAVSAGAEAALAWRQPGPDLHLPTLGTVRLSGPGRVECVSTANGLQVHGTGDDGKELTAEWRPSETVELLDGPALLLDDADPSRDRFEAPVTDPLAPSDLALFVKRLQAAHEALDSREPGWRKAADALVVTTITPLAPGCGLRLGAHAFGALGVAVDFEPDAFVRELPLLGRRSRLAALREVTDLCVPGSDAGRLLDEASECVAGLAAAPRDTAASLRRQAEDALDRLVSTSSGRHLTSSGLHLVDELRAELAVAHG
;
A
#
# COMPACT_ATOMS: atom_id res chain seq x y z
N MET A 1 -24.00 2.66 -0.22
CA MET A 1 -22.68 3.32 -0.13
C MET A 1 -22.87 4.61 0.65
N ARG A 2 -22.00 4.94 1.61
CA ARG A 2 -22.06 6.24 2.30
C ARG A 2 -21.57 7.32 1.32
N ASP A 3 -22.17 8.51 1.34
CA ASP A 3 -21.66 9.64 0.56
C ASP A 3 -20.20 9.94 0.95
N PRO A 4 -19.32 10.22 -0.03
CA PRO A 4 -17.93 10.55 0.25
C PRO A 4 -17.85 11.79 1.14
N ALA A 5 -17.13 11.65 2.25
CA ALA A 5 -16.98 12.71 3.25
C ALA A 5 -15.76 13.58 2.96
N ILE A 6 -15.82 14.85 3.36
CA ILE A 6 -14.66 15.75 3.31
C ILE A 6 -13.70 15.39 4.44
N GLN A 7 -12.49 14.95 4.11
CA GLN A 7 -11.47 14.54 5.09
C GLN A 7 -10.19 15.39 5.00
N GLN A 8 -10.07 16.23 3.96
CA GLN A 8 -8.92 17.10 3.75
C GLN A 8 -9.36 18.56 3.69
N LEU A 9 -8.68 19.40 4.47
CA LEU A 9 -8.83 20.85 4.44
C LEU A 9 -7.50 21.49 4.04
N VAL A 10 -7.48 22.22 2.93
CA VAL A 10 -6.42 23.18 2.61
C VAL A 10 -6.83 24.54 3.17
N LEU A 11 -6.11 24.99 4.20
CA LEU A 11 -6.38 26.25 4.89
C LEU A 11 -5.34 27.30 4.47
N LYS A 12 -5.79 28.37 3.81
CA LYS A 12 -4.93 29.47 3.38
C LYS A 12 -4.61 30.37 4.57
N ILE A 13 -3.36 30.31 5.01
CA ILE A 13 -2.84 31.09 6.14
C ILE A 13 -2.39 32.47 5.69
N HIS A 14 -1.84 32.54 4.48
CA HIS A 14 -1.31 33.76 3.89
C HIS A 14 -1.69 33.80 2.40
N SER A 15 -2.02 34.96 1.85
CA SER A 15 -2.41 35.07 0.43
C SER A 15 -1.29 35.59 -0.47
N ARG A 16 -0.17 36.05 0.10
CA ARG A 16 1.03 36.51 -0.64
C ARG A 16 2.18 35.52 -0.51
N CYS A 17 3.08 35.50 -1.47
CA CYS A 17 4.31 34.72 -1.45
C CYS A 17 5.54 35.65 -1.47
N ASP A 18 6.70 35.22 -0.99
CA ASP A 18 7.98 35.94 -1.11
C ASP A 18 8.77 35.55 -2.36
N LEU A 19 8.36 34.48 -3.04
CA LEU A 19 8.77 34.13 -4.41
C LEU A 19 7.80 34.69 -5.46
N ALA A 20 8.25 34.67 -6.71
CA ALA A 20 7.52 35.11 -7.90
C ALA A 20 7.64 34.04 -8.99
N CYS A 21 7.19 32.82 -8.68
CA CYS A 21 7.23 31.73 -9.64
C CYS A 21 6.28 32.01 -10.81
N ASP A 22 6.80 32.00 -12.03
CA ASP A 22 6.07 32.25 -13.28
C ASP A 22 5.07 31.14 -13.63
N HIS A 23 5.27 29.93 -13.11
CA HIS A 23 4.32 28.82 -13.25
C HIS A 23 3.27 28.78 -12.12
N CYS A 24 3.21 29.78 -11.23
CA CYS A 24 2.32 29.72 -10.07
C CYS A 24 0.87 29.92 -10.48
N TYR A 25 0.06 28.86 -10.42
CA TYR A 25 -1.35 28.90 -10.80
C TYR A 25 -2.19 29.88 -9.96
N VAL A 26 -1.74 30.27 -8.76
CA VAL A 26 -2.44 31.26 -7.93
C VAL A 26 -2.21 32.68 -8.42
N TYR A 27 -1.01 33.00 -8.93
CA TYR A 27 -0.62 34.37 -9.26
C TYR A 27 -0.65 34.66 -10.76
N GLU A 28 -0.41 33.65 -11.59
CA GLU A 28 -0.16 33.79 -13.03
C GLU A 28 -1.29 33.21 -13.90
N ALA A 29 -2.23 32.44 -13.32
CA ALA A 29 -3.33 31.85 -14.08
C ALA A 29 -4.55 32.77 -14.19
N SER A 30 -5.65 32.26 -14.74
CA SER A 30 -6.84 33.05 -15.08
C SER A 30 -7.52 33.70 -13.87
N ASP A 31 -7.61 33.00 -12.73
CA ASP A 31 -8.20 33.55 -11.51
C ASP A 31 -7.24 34.47 -10.76
N GLN A 32 -7.71 35.68 -10.45
CA GLN A 32 -6.94 36.72 -9.79
C GLN A 32 -7.58 37.18 -8.47
N SER A 33 -8.50 36.38 -7.94
CA SER A 33 -9.22 36.62 -6.69
C SER A 33 -8.30 36.83 -5.48
N TRP A 34 -7.10 36.24 -5.49
CA TRP A 34 -6.08 36.40 -4.43
C TRP A 34 -5.76 37.88 -4.15
N ARG A 35 -5.90 38.77 -5.14
CA ARG A 35 -5.58 40.20 -5.01
C ARG A 35 -6.44 40.89 -3.98
N SER A 36 -7.73 40.53 -3.89
CA SER A 36 -8.69 41.13 -2.96
C SER A 36 -8.73 40.44 -1.59
N ARG A 37 -8.15 39.23 -1.47
CA ARG A 37 -8.12 38.48 -0.21
C ARG A 37 -7.25 39.17 0.85
N PRO A 38 -7.59 39.08 2.15
CA PRO A 38 -6.72 39.49 3.24
C PRO A 38 -5.32 38.89 3.11
N THR A 39 -4.29 39.60 3.57
CA THR A 39 -2.92 39.10 3.47
C THR A 39 -2.69 37.90 4.39
N VAL A 40 -3.30 37.91 5.58
CA VAL A 40 -3.14 36.88 6.61
C VAL A 40 -4.51 36.51 7.15
N ILE A 41 -4.73 35.23 7.43
CA ILE A 41 -5.94 34.75 8.08
C ILE A 41 -6.09 35.37 9.49
N SER A 42 -7.32 35.77 9.83
CA SER A 42 -7.65 36.33 11.15
C SER A 42 -7.82 35.23 12.21
N GLU A 43 -7.60 35.56 13.48
CA GLU A 43 -7.82 34.60 14.58
C GLU A 43 -9.29 34.20 14.68
N GLU A 44 -10.21 35.14 14.43
CA GLU A 44 -11.64 34.88 14.39
C GLU A 44 -11.98 33.83 13.30
N THR A 45 -11.44 33.98 12.10
CA THR A 45 -11.63 33.03 11.00
C THR A 45 -11.12 31.65 11.37
N VAL A 46 -9.95 31.54 12.00
CA VAL A 46 -9.37 30.24 12.42
C VAL A 46 -10.27 29.54 13.45
N VAL A 47 -10.77 30.29 14.44
CA VAL A 47 -11.72 29.76 15.43
C VAL A 47 -13.00 29.27 14.75
N GLN A 48 -13.53 30.02 13.78
CA GLN A 48 -14.72 29.59 13.03
C GLN A 48 -14.46 28.34 12.20
N VAL A 49 -13.33 28.28 11.49
CA VAL A 49 -12.91 27.09 10.73
C VAL A 49 -12.86 25.87 11.63
N ALA A 50 -12.15 25.98 12.77
CA ALA A 50 -12.01 24.90 13.73
C ALA A 50 -13.38 24.43 14.25
N ARG A 51 -14.26 25.36 14.61
CA ARG A 51 -15.63 25.06 15.04
C ARG A 51 -16.42 24.31 13.96
N ARG A 52 -16.45 24.82 12.72
CA ARG A 52 -17.20 24.20 11.61
C ARG A 52 -16.69 22.81 11.27
N LEU A 53 -15.37 22.60 11.34
CA LEU A 53 -14.77 21.30 11.08
C LEU A 53 -15.08 20.31 12.21
N THR A 54 -15.00 20.71 13.48
CA THR A 54 -15.41 19.89 14.63
C THR A 54 -16.89 19.47 14.53
N GLU A 55 -17.79 20.41 14.20
CA GLU A 55 -19.21 20.12 13.97
C GLU A 55 -19.40 19.01 12.92
N TYR A 56 -18.67 19.10 11.81
CA TYR A 56 -18.76 18.15 10.70
C TYR A 56 -18.17 16.77 11.04
N VAL A 57 -16.99 16.75 11.65
CA VAL A 57 -16.29 15.53 12.08
C VAL A 57 -17.17 14.72 13.02
N LEU A 58 -17.80 15.37 14.00
CA LEU A 58 -18.73 14.73 14.93
C LEU A 58 -20.00 14.23 14.22
N ALA A 59 -20.59 15.05 13.34
CA ALA A 59 -21.80 14.66 12.62
C ALA A 59 -21.58 13.47 11.65
N ARG A 60 -20.39 13.35 11.07
CA ARG A 60 -20.04 12.28 10.12
C ARG A 60 -19.28 11.10 10.75
N ASN A 61 -18.93 11.18 12.04
CA ASN A 61 -18.08 10.21 12.74
C ASN A 61 -16.78 9.90 11.98
N LEU A 62 -15.99 10.95 11.69
CA LEU A 62 -14.73 10.79 10.97
C LEU A 62 -13.60 10.39 11.92
N ASP A 63 -12.98 9.25 11.66
CA ASP A 63 -11.86 8.73 12.47
C ASP A 63 -10.61 9.60 12.38
N SER A 64 -10.42 10.27 11.24
CA SER A 64 -9.28 11.17 11.01
C SER A 64 -9.61 12.34 10.08
N VAL A 65 -8.89 13.45 10.25
CA VAL A 65 -8.94 14.62 9.36
C VAL A 65 -7.54 15.17 9.13
N THR A 66 -7.26 15.59 7.89
CA THR A 66 -6.01 16.25 7.53
C THR A 66 -6.24 17.74 7.32
N VAL A 67 -5.46 18.59 7.99
CA VAL A 67 -5.44 20.04 7.75
C VAL A 67 -4.07 20.45 7.21
N ILE A 68 -4.06 20.97 5.99
CA ILE A 68 -2.88 21.43 5.27
C ILE A 68 -2.83 22.95 5.36
N LEU A 69 -1.90 23.47 6.16
CA LEU A 69 -1.56 24.88 6.21
C LEU A 69 -0.88 25.25 4.89
N HIS A 70 -1.51 26.16 4.15
CA HIS A 70 -1.09 26.53 2.80
C HIS A 70 -1.25 28.05 2.59
N GLY A 71 -1.11 28.48 1.34
CA GLY A 71 -1.48 29.79 0.83
C GLY A 71 -0.24 30.65 0.62
N GLY A 72 -0.16 31.32 -0.53
CA GLY A 72 1.03 32.01 -1.01
C GLY A 72 2.31 31.34 -0.50
N GLU A 73 2.92 31.98 0.51
CA GLU A 73 3.86 31.31 1.41
C GLU A 73 3.37 31.36 2.89
N PRO A 74 2.99 30.23 3.52
CA PRO A 74 2.43 30.24 4.88
C PRO A 74 3.45 30.66 5.96
N LEU A 75 4.76 30.45 5.76
CA LEU A 75 5.78 30.88 6.72
C LEU A 75 5.92 32.41 6.79
N LEU A 76 5.25 33.18 5.93
CA LEU A 76 5.15 34.63 6.07
C LEU A 76 4.30 35.06 7.28
N ALA A 77 3.39 34.21 7.76
CA ALA A 77 2.62 34.45 8.99
C ALA A 77 3.52 34.55 10.25
N GLY A 78 4.68 33.92 10.20
CA GLY A 78 5.67 33.89 11.27
C GLY A 78 5.36 32.88 12.40
N PRO A 79 6.38 32.47 13.19
CA PRO A 79 6.26 31.42 14.19
C PRO A 79 5.12 31.66 15.20
N ALA A 80 5.05 32.85 15.79
CA ALA A 80 4.08 33.13 16.85
C ALA A 80 2.63 32.97 16.39
N ARG A 81 2.31 33.32 15.13
CA ARG A 81 0.96 33.16 14.58
C ARG A 81 0.68 31.71 14.21
N LEU A 82 1.64 31.02 13.59
CA LEU A 82 1.51 29.59 13.28
C LEU A 82 1.27 28.76 14.55
N ARG A 83 1.97 29.05 15.66
CA ARG A 83 1.71 28.43 16.97
C ARG A 83 0.26 28.61 17.40
N ARG A 84 -0.31 29.82 17.30
CA ARG A 84 -1.71 30.08 17.70
C ARG A 84 -2.70 29.34 16.81
N ILE A 85 -2.43 29.25 15.51
CA ILE A 85 -3.27 28.53 14.56
C ILE A 85 -3.27 27.02 14.87
N CYS A 86 -2.08 26.42 15.02
CA CYS A 86 -1.96 25.01 15.36
C CYS A 86 -2.61 24.71 16.72
N ALA A 87 -2.36 25.55 17.73
CA ALA A 87 -2.95 25.40 19.06
C ALA A 87 -4.49 25.40 18.99
N GLU A 88 -5.09 26.32 18.21
CA GLU A 88 -6.54 26.38 18.08
C GLU A 88 -7.12 25.16 17.35
N LEU A 89 -6.51 24.74 16.24
CA LEU A 89 -6.93 23.54 15.50
C LEU A 89 -6.81 22.27 16.36
N THR A 90 -5.67 22.08 17.03
CA THR A 90 -5.43 20.94 17.92
C THR A 90 -6.42 20.93 19.09
N ARG A 91 -6.64 22.07 19.74
CA ARG A 91 -7.59 22.20 20.87
C ARG A 91 -9.01 21.80 20.46
N ALA A 92 -9.44 22.15 19.24
CA ALA A 92 -10.79 21.89 18.77
C ALA A 92 -11.00 20.47 18.22
N LEU A 93 -9.99 19.88 17.55
CA LEU A 93 -10.16 18.65 16.77
C LEU A 93 -9.58 17.40 17.44
N ALA A 94 -8.43 17.50 18.13
CA ALA A 94 -7.76 16.34 18.72
C ALA A 94 -8.61 15.55 19.74
N PRO A 95 -9.53 16.17 20.51
CA PRO A 95 -10.42 15.41 21.40
C PRO A 95 -11.47 14.55 20.70
N VAL A 96 -11.73 14.78 19.41
CA VAL A 96 -12.87 14.17 18.67
C VAL A 96 -12.46 13.36 17.44
N THR A 97 -11.22 13.49 16.95
CA THR A 97 -10.72 12.79 15.77
C THR A 97 -9.18 12.76 15.74
N ALA A 98 -8.59 11.84 14.98
CA ALA A 98 -7.16 11.87 14.71
C ALA A 98 -6.82 13.03 13.76
N LEU A 99 -6.14 14.06 14.28
CA LEU A 99 -5.73 15.24 13.52
C LEU A 99 -4.34 15.05 12.92
N ASP A 100 -4.25 15.13 11.59
CA ASP A 100 -2.97 15.19 10.85
C ASP A 100 -2.73 16.61 10.34
N LEU A 101 -1.80 17.33 10.98
CA LEU A 101 -1.40 18.68 10.57
C LEU A 101 -0.23 18.61 9.59
N ARG A 102 -0.36 19.33 8.47
CA ARG A 102 0.67 19.44 7.44
C ARG A 102 0.86 20.89 7.05
N ILE A 103 2.04 21.22 6.53
CA ILE A 103 2.31 22.52 5.90
C ILE A 103 3.06 22.29 4.59
N HIS A 104 2.62 22.97 3.54
CA HIS A 104 3.37 23.03 2.28
C HIS A 104 3.99 24.42 2.13
N THR A 105 5.29 24.49 1.91
CA THR A 105 6.06 25.74 1.93
C THR A 105 7.15 25.73 0.84
N ASN A 106 7.50 26.91 0.35
CA ASN A 106 8.72 27.12 -0.42
C ASN A 106 10.01 27.03 0.43
N ALA A 107 9.87 26.92 1.76
CA ALA A 107 10.91 26.74 2.77
C ALA A 107 11.94 27.88 2.91
N VAL A 108 11.85 28.96 2.14
CA VAL A 108 12.82 30.07 2.13
C VAL A 108 13.00 30.72 3.50
N ARG A 109 11.95 30.72 4.33
CA ARG A 109 11.94 31.28 5.69
C ARG A 109 11.98 30.24 6.80
N LEU A 110 12.06 28.95 6.47
CA LEU A 110 12.07 27.88 7.47
C LEU A 110 13.32 28.00 8.35
N ASN A 111 13.14 27.91 9.66
CA ASN A 111 14.21 28.01 10.65
C ASN A 111 13.82 27.22 11.91
N ARG A 112 14.71 27.19 12.92
CA ARG A 112 14.52 26.44 14.16
C ARG A 112 13.28 26.87 14.97
N ASP A 113 12.89 28.14 14.94
CA ASP A 113 11.68 28.60 15.65
C ASP A 113 10.41 28.01 15.05
N HIS A 114 10.38 27.82 13.73
CA HIS A 114 9.28 27.11 13.07
C HIS A 114 9.29 25.62 13.43
N LEU A 115 10.46 24.98 13.37
CA LEU A 115 10.60 23.55 13.67
C LEU A 115 10.21 23.21 15.11
N GLN A 116 10.50 24.10 16.07
CA GLN A 116 10.05 23.94 17.46
C GLN A 116 8.51 23.88 17.55
N ILE A 117 7.81 24.70 16.78
CA ILE A 117 6.33 24.69 16.75
C ILE A 117 5.82 23.45 16.04
N PHE A 118 6.48 23.06 14.95
CA PHE A 118 6.08 21.89 14.19
C PHE A 118 6.28 20.61 15.00
N ASP A 119 7.32 20.52 15.82
CA ASP A 119 7.50 19.47 16.81
C ASP A 119 6.38 19.49 17.87
N GLU A 120 6.11 20.66 18.46
CA GLU A 120 5.07 20.89 19.47
C GLU A 120 3.68 20.37 19.03
N PHE A 121 3.31 20.60 17.77
CA PHE A 121 2.00 20.22 17.22
C PHE A 121 2.04 19.07 16.19
N ARG A 122 3.19 18.41 16.04
CA ARG A 122 3.44 17.33 15.06
C ARG A 122 3.06 17.69 13.62
N VAL A 123 3.39 18.91 13.19
CA VAL A 123 3.15 19.40 11.84
C VAL A 123 4.19 18.82 10.88
N LYS A 124 3.74 18.06 9.87
CA LYS A 124 4.63 17.55 8.82
C LYS A 124 4.86 18.60 7.74
N VAL A 125 6.10 18.73 7.27
CA VAL A 125 6.56 19.77 6.35
C VAL A 125 6.84 19.20 4.97
N GLY A 126 6.02 19.58 4.00
CA GLY A 126 6.26 19.37 2.58
C GLY A 126 6.98 20.58 1.97
N VAL A 127 8.11 20.34 1.30
CA VAL A 127 8.95 21.41 0.72
C VAL A 127 8.85 21.39 -0.80
N SER A 128 8.53 22.53 -1.39
CA SER A 128 8.56 22.65 -2.85
C SER A 128 9.99 22.87 -3.37
N LEU A 129 10.45 21.99 -4.25
CA LEU A 129 11.76 22.05 -4.90
C LEU A 129 11.68 21.31 -6.24
N ASP A 130 12.09 21.98 -7.32
CA ASP A 130 11.87 21.47 -8.69
C ASP A 130 13.09 20.75 -9.29
N GLY A 131 14.06 20.35 -8.46
CA GLY A 131 15.26 19.61 -8.88
C GLY A 131 16.56 20.24 -8.41
N ASP A 132 17.57 20.23 -9.27
CA ASP A 132 18.84 20.94 -9.06
C ASP A 132 18.67 22.46 -9.19
N ARG A 133 19.76 23.22 -9.04
CA ARG A 133 19.68 24.69 -9.16
C ARG A 133 19.16 25.12 -10.53
N VAL A 134 19.61 24.46 -11.61
CA VAL A 134 19.23 24.81 -12.97
C VAL A 134 17.71 24.66 -13.13
N ALA A 135 17.16 23.52 -12.73
CA ALA A 135 15.72 23.28 -12.80
C ALA A 135 14.92 24.22 -11.90
N ASN A 136 15.36 24.41 -10.65
CA ASN A 136 14.69 25.28 -9.68
C ASN A 136 14.66 26.75 -10.13
N ASP A 137 15.78 27.28 -10.61
CA ASP A 137 15.93 28.71 -10.93
C ASP A 137 15.26 29.10 -12.26
N ARG A 138 14.79 28.14 -13.07
CA ARG A 138 13.93 28.42 -14.23
C ARG A 138 12.64 29.12 -13.82
N HIS A 139 12.11 28.78 -12.66
CA HIS A 139 10.79 29.24 -12.21
C HIS A 139 10.83 29.87 -10.81
N ARG A 140 11.53 29.29 -9.84
CA ARG A 140 11.40 29.64 -8.42
C ARG A 140 12.30 30.80 -7.99
N LEU A 141 12.20 31.94 -8.66
CA LEU A 141 12.94 33.15 -8.32
C LEU A 141 12.16 34.05 -7.36
N ASP A 142 12.87 34.88 -6.59
CA ASP A 142 12.22 35.96 -5.84
C ASP A 142 11.85 37.15 -6.74
N ARG A 143 11.09 38.12 -6.20
CA ARG A 143 10.67 39.32 -6.94
C ARG A 143 11.83 40.18 -7.50
N ARG A 144 13.07 39.92 -7.08
CA ARG A 144 14.29 40.59 -7.58
C ARG A 144 15.09 39.71 -8.54
N GLY A 145 14.52 38.58 -8.97
CA GLY A 145 15.17 37.61 -9.86
C GLY A 145 16.26 36.78 -9.18
N ARG A 146 16.30 36.71 -7.84
CA ARG A 146 17.34 35.94 -7.13
C ARG A 146 16.87 34.52 -6.85
N SER A 147 17.79 33.57 -7.03
CA SER A 147 17.59 32.15 -6.72
C SER A 147 17.03 31.94 -5.30
N SER A 148 16.09 30.99 -5.19
CA SER A 148 15.62 30.44 -3.91
C SER A 148 16.46 29.25 -3.45
N TYR A 149 17.15 28.57 -4.37
CA TYR A 149 17.72 27.24 -4.20
C TYR A 149 18.54 27.06 -2.92
N ASP A 150 19.55 27.90 -2.67
CA ASP A 150 20.41 27.79 -1.48
C ASP A 150 19.65 27.95 -0.16
N ARG A 151 18.58 28.77 -0.17
CA ARG A 151 17.74 28.97 1.01
C ARG A 151 16.89 27.73 1.28
N VAL A 152 16.36 27.11 0.23
CA VAL A 152 15.60 25.85 0.32
C VAL A 152 16.48 24.70 0.79
N LEU A 153 17.69 24.56 0.26
CA LEU A 153 18.62 23.50 0.70
C LEU A 153 18.97 23.61 2.19
N ARG A 154 19.25 24.82 2.70
CA ARG A 154 19.49 25.02 4.13
C ARG A 154 18.29 24.63 4.99
N ALA A 155 17.07 24.85 4.51
CA ALA A 155 15.86 24.44 5.21
C ALA A 155 15.71 22.91 5.23
N ILE A 156 16.02 22.23 4.12
CA ILE A 156 16.02 20.77 4.02
C ILE A 156 17.11 20.16 4.92
N GLU A 157 18.30 20.75 4.97
CA GLU A 157 19.36 20.33 5.91
C GLU A 157 18.88 20.36 7.37
N LEU A 158 18.14 21.41 7.77
CA LEU A 158 17.55 21.46 9.11
C LEU A 158 16.51 20.35 9.34
N LEU A 159 15.67 20.05 8.35
CA LEU A 159 14.68 18.97 8.40
C LEU A 159 15.31 17.57 8.41
N ARG A 160 16.52 17.41 7.86
CA ARG A 160 17.26 16.15 7.84
C ARG A 160 17.99 15.84 9.14
N LEU A 161 18.14 16.82 10.04
CA LEU A 161 18.72 16.57 11.37
C LEU A 161 17.90 15.51 12.11
N PRO A 162 18.52 14.56 12.85
CA PRO A 162 17.82 13.48 13.53
C PRO A 162 16.65 13.96 14.41
N GLU A 163 16.82 15.09 15.10
CA GLU A 163 15.78 15.67 15.94
C GLU A 163 14.54 16.18 15.16
N HIS A 164 14.68 16.51 13.88
CA HIS A 164 13.58 17.05 13.05
C HIS A 164 13.14 16.10 11.93
N ARG A 165 13.82 14.97 11.73
CA ARG A 165 13.56 14.03 10.62
C ARG A 165 12.10 13.58 10.54
N HIS A 166 11.47 13.40 11.69
CA HIS A 166 10.06 13.00 11.79
C HIS A 166 9.07 14.07 11.30
N LEU A 167 9.49 15.34 11.22
CA LEU A 167 8.71 16.44 10.66
C LEU A 167 8.81 16.50 9.14
N TYR A 168 9.83 15.89 8.54
CA TYR A 168 10.05 15.99 7.10
C TYR A 168 9.05 15.09 6.37
N GLN A 169 8.12 15.69 5.62
CA GLN A 169 7.11 14.95 4.88
C GLN A 169 7.62 14.45 3.52
N GLY A 170 8.44 15.27 2.86
CA GLY A 170 8.92 15.00 1.52
C GLY A 170 9.02 16.26 0.64
N LEU A 171 9.25 16.03 -0.64
CA LEU A 171 9.44 17.06 -1.66
C LEU A 171 8.26 17.09 -2.64
N LEU A 172 7.85 18.30 -3.03
CA LEU A 172 6.89 18.54 -4.09
C LEU A 172 7.63 19.19 -5.27
N CYS A 173 7.66 18.50 -6.41
CA CYS A 173 8.37 18.92 -7.61
C CYS A 173 7.38 19.16 -8.74
N THR A 174 7.28 20.38 -9.25
CA THR A 174 6.53 20.65 -10.47
C THR A 174 7.33 20.16 -11.69
N VAL A 175 6.71 19.35 -12.54
CA VAL A 175 7.35 18.79 -13.73
C VAL A 175 7.53 19.89 -14.79
N ASP A 176 8.77 20.08 -15.25
CA ASP A 176 9.11 20.88 -16.43
C ASP A 176 9.92 20.01 -17.41
N VAL A 177 9.32 19.72 -18.56
CA VAL A 177 9.87 18.86 -19.62
C VAL A 177 11.11 19.45 -20.28
N ALA A 178 11.43 20.72 -20.04
CA ALA A 178 12.68 21.33 -20.50
C ALA A 178 13.88 20.99 -19.61
N ASN A 179 13.66 20.40 -18.42
CA ASN A 179 14.72 19.90 -17.55
C ASN A 179 15.06 18.44 -17.86
N ASP A 180 16.30 18.06 -17.59
CA ASP A 180 16.70 16.65 -17.65
C ASP A 180 16.02 15.87 -16.50
N PRO A 181 15.21 14.85 -16.79
CA PRO A 181 14.46 14.10 -15.76
C PRO A 181 15.36 13.40 -14.76
N VAL A 182 16.48 12.83 -15.21
CA VAL A 182 17.41 12.07 -14.37
C VAL A 182 18.17 13.03 -13.46
N ALA A 183 18.63 14.17 -13.97
CA ALA A 183 19.30 15.18 -13.15
C ALA A 183 18.38 15.74 -12.06
N VAL A 184 17.11 16.02 -12.40
CA VAL A 184 16.09 16.45 -11.42
C VAL A 184 15.89 15.36 -10.37
N HIS A 185 15.66 14.11 -10.78
CA HIS A 185 15.43 13.02 -9.85
C HIS A 185 16.64 12.76 -8.93
N ASP A 186 17.84 12.66 -9.48
CA ASP A 186 19.06 12.41 -8.71
C ASP A 186 19.34 13.55 -7.71
N ALA A 187 19.09 14.80 -8.10
CA ALA A 187 19.20 15.95 -7.19
C ALA A 187 18.22 15.84 -6.03
N LEU A 188 16.95 15.51 -6.28
CA LEU A 188 15.94 15.34 -5.23
C LEU A 188 16.26 14.15 -4.33
N THR A 189 16.63 13.00 -4.90
CA THR A 189 17.00 11.77 -4.18
C THR A 189 18.23 11.98 -3.29
N SER A 190 19.21 12.80 -3.71
CA SER A 190 20.40 13.11 -2.91
C SER A 190 20.11 13.82 -1.58
N LEU A 191 18.91 14.42 -1.47
CA LEU A 191 18.44 15.08 -0.26
C LEU A 191 17.80 14.09 0.73
N ASP A 192 17.81 12.80 0.43
CA ASP A 192 17.22 11.73 1.23
C ASP A 192 15.77 12.07 1.67
N PRO A 193 14.85 12.40 0.75
CA PRO A 193 13.49 12.74 1.12
C PRO A 193 12.68 11.50 1.53
N PRO A 194 11.80 11.58 2.54
CA PRO A 194 10.90 10.46 2.90
C PRO A 194 9.88 10.11 1.80
N ARG A 195 9.60 11.05 0.89
CA ARG A 195 8.69 10.91 -0.24
C ARG A 195 8.97 11.99 -1.28
N ILE A 196 8.72 11.69 -2.55
CA ILE A 196 8.66 12.69 -3.63
C ILE A 196 7.26 12.68 -4.26
N ASP A 197 6.74 13.86 -4.58
CA ASP A 197 5.51 14.05 -5.34
C ASP A 197 5.80 14.86 -6.61
N TYR A 198 5.65 14.24 -7.79
CA TYR A 198 5.81 14.89 -9.09
C TYR A 198 4.46 15.40 -9.57
N LEU A 199 4.35 16.72 -9.66
CA LEU A 199 3.13 17.44 -9.97
C LEU A 199 3.16 17.91 -11.43
N LEU A 200 2.19 17.47 -12.24
CA LEU A 200 1.98 18.06 -13.56
C LEU A 200 1.64 19.56 -13.40
N PRO A 201 2.16 20.44 -14.27
CA PRO A 201 1.76 21.84 -14.26
C PRO A 201 0.26 21.96 -14.50
N HIS A 202 -0.36 23.00 -13.92
CA HIS A 202 -1.77 23.26 -14.22
C HIS A 202 -1.90 23.85 -15.63
N SER A 203 -2.75 23.23 -16.44
CA SER A 203 -3.02 23.61 -17.83
C SER A 203 -4.45 23.23 -18.18
N THR A 204 -4.98 23.84 -19.24
CA THR A 204 -6.34 23.58 -19.76
C THR A 204 -6.28 23.43 -21.27
N TRP A 205 -7.40 23.10 -21.93
CA TRP A 205 -7.43 23.10 -23.39
C TRP A 205 -7.31 24.50 -23.99
N ASP A 206 -7.72 25.54 -23.27
CA ASP A 206 -7.57 26.93 -23.71
C ASP A 206 -6.11 27.41 -23.55
N PHE A 207 -5.40 26.87 -22.55
CA PHE A 207 -3.99 27.14 -22.26
C PHE A 207 -3.22 25.82 -22.14
N PRO A 208 -2.91 25.17 -23.29
CA PRO A 208 -2.33 23.83 -23.29
C PRO A 208 -0.91 23.82 -22.70
N PRO A 209 -0.48 22.66 -22.16
CA PRO A 209 0.82 22.54 -21.53
C PRO A 209 1.97 22.75 -22.53
N LEU A 210 3.10 23.22 -22.01
CA LEU A 210 4.33 23.35 -22.81
C LEU A 210 4.76 21.97 -23.34
N GLY A 211 5.27 21.93 -24.57
CA GLY A 211 5.74 20.69 -25.21
C GLY A 211 4.72 19.99 -26.13
N GLN A 212 3.41 20.27 -26.00
CA GLN A 212 2.37 19.74 -26.90
C GLN A 212 2.13 20.59 -28.18
N GLN A 213 3.14 21.36 -28.61
CA GLN A 213 3.05 22.18 -29.84
C GLN A 213 3.19 21.30 -31.10
N ALA A 214 2.65 21.76 -32.24
CA ALA A 214 2.69 21.01 -33.50
C ALA A 214 4.13 20.60 -33.88
N GLY A 215 4.38 19.29 -33.99
CA GLY A 215 5.69 18.71 -34.33
C GLY A 215 6.53 18.24 -33.13
N GLY A 216 6.07 18.42 -31.89
CA GLY A 216 6.67 17.82 -30.69
C GLY A 216 6.35 16.33 -30.50
N PRO A 217 7.00 15.66 -29.53
CA PRO A 217 6.63 14.28 -29.17
C PRO A 217 5.18 14.23 -28.66
N PRO A 218 4.49 13.09 -28.84
CA PRO A 218 3.07 12.98 -28.50
C PRO A 218 2.81 12.98 -26.98
N THR A 219 3.80 12.59 -26.16
CA THR A 219 3.66 12.37 -24.72
C THR A 219 4.86 12.92 -23.92
N PRO A 220 5.19 14.23 -24.06
CA PRO A 220 6.41 14.80 -23.46
C PRO A 220 6.50 14.64 -21.93
N TYR A 221 5.37 14.70 -21.21
CA TYR A 221 5.35 14.53 -19.76
C TYR A 221 5.41 13.06 -19.38
N ALA A 222 4.77 12.17 -20.13
CA ALA A 222 4.91 10.73 -19.89
C ALA A 222 6.35 10.27 -20.11
N ASP A 223 6.97 10.67 -21.23
CA ASP A 223 8.33 10.31 -21.59
C ASP A 223 9.31 10.79 -20.51
N TRP A 224 9.09 12.00 -19.98
CA TRP A 224 9.87 12.55 -18.88
C TRP A 224 9.68 11.75 -17.59
N LEU A 225 8.43 11.50 -17.18
CA LEU A 225 8.12 10.75 -15.95
C LEU A 225 8.54 9.29 -16.01
N LEU A 226 8.49 8.65 -17.19
CA LEU A 226 8.94 7.27 -17.37
C LEU A 226 10.46 7.15 -17.25
N ARG A 227 11.23 8.15 -17.70
CA ARG A 227 12.68 8.19 -17.41
C ARG A 227 12.98 8.35 -15.92
N VAL A 228 12.17 9.15 -15.22
CA VAL A 228 12.27 9.23 -13.76
C VAL A 228 11.90 7.90 -13.10
N PHE A 229 10.87 7.22 -13.59
CA PHE A 229 10.47 5.90 -13.11
C PHE A 229 11.61 4.88 -13.30
N ASP A 230 12.19 4.80 -14.49
CA ASP A 230 13.33 3.92 -14.79
C ASP A 230 14.50 4.20 -13.84
N ARG A 231 14.85 5.47 -13.65
CA ARG A 231 15.92 5.86 -12.74
C ARG A 231 15.61 5.51 -11.28
N TRP A 232 14.36 5.68 -10.85
CA TRP A 232 13.91 5.35 -9.52
C TRP A 232 13.96 3.83 -9.25
N GLU A 233 13.60 3.01 -10.25
CA GLU A 233 13.78 1.55 -10.21
C GLU A 233 15.25 1.15 -10.13
N GLU A 234 16.11 1.74 -10.98
CA GLU A 234 17.56 1.49 -10.98
C GLU A 234 18.22 1.75 -9.61
N GLN A 235 17.69 2.73 -8.87
CA GLN A 235 18.14 3.08 -7.52
C GLN A 235 17.54 2.19 -6.43
N GLY A 236 16.75 1.17 -6.78
CA GLY A 236 16.10 0.28 -5.83
C GLY A 236 14.91 0.91 -5.10
N ARG A 237 14.27 1.91 -5.71
CA ARG A 237 13.12 2.64 -5.15
C ARG A 237 13.40 3.23 -3.75
N PRO A 238 14.42 4.10 -3.61
CA PRO A 238 14.95 4.52 -2.31
C PRO A 238 13.94 5.25 -1.41
N MET A 239 12.89 5.82 -1.99
CA MET A 239 11.73 6.37 -1.29
C MET A 239 10.46 6.21 -2.13
N PRO A 240 9.25 6.27 -1.54
CA PRO A 240 8.02 6.31 -2.30
C PRO A 240 7.91 7.56 -3.19
N VAL A 241 7.51 7.36 -4.45
CA VAL A 241 7.12 8.43 -5.38
C VAL A 241 5.61 8.38 -5.57
N ARG A 242 4.88 9.37 -5.05
CA ARG A 242 3.40 9.31 -4.92
C ARG A 242 2.69 9.02 -6.24
N THR A 243 3.09 9.68 -7.32
CA THR A 243 2.49 9.50 -8.65
C THR A 243 2.66 8.06 -9.15
N PHE A 244 3.85 7.48 -8.98
CA PHE A 244 4.13 6.11 -9.39
C PHE A 244 3.45 5.09 -8.50
N GLU A 245 3.46 5.28 -7.17
CA GLU A 245 2.71 4.43 -6.25
C GLU A 245 1.22 4.41 -6.57
N SER A 246 0.65 5.56 -6.94
CA SER A 246 -0.76 5.64 -7.34
C SER A 246 -1.03 4.83 -8.62
N VAL A 247 -0.17 4.95 -9.64
CA VAL A 247 -0.30 4.15 -10.86
C VAL A 247 -0.12 2.66 -10.56
N LEU A 248 0.93 2.27 -9.83
CA LEU A 248 1.19 0.87 -9.43
C LEU A 248 0.05 0.27 -8.59
N SER A 249 -0.50 1.04 -7.66
CA SER A 249 -1.65 0.63 -6.82
C SER A 249 -2.87 0.38 -7.68
N THR A 250 -3.27 1.35 -8.51
CA THR A 250 -4.45 1.25 -9.38
C THR A 250 -4.33 0.14 -10.43
N LEU A 251 -3.14 -0.05 -11.01
CA LEU A 251 -2.86 -1.16 -11.90
C LEU A 251 -3.16 -2.51 -11.23
N ARG A 252 -2.79 -2.66 -9.95
CA ARG A 252 -3.05 -3.86 -9.14
C ARG A 252 -4.46 -3.94 -8.54
N GLY A 253 -5.40 -3.11 -8.99
CA GLY A 253 -6.78 -3.05 -8.46
C GLY A 253 -6.90 -2.37 -7.09
N GLY A 254 -5.83 -1.74 -6.60
CA GLY A 254 -5.83 -0.91 -5.40
C GLY A 254 -6.37 0.50 -5.64
N PRO A 255 -6.53 1.31 -4.57
CA PRO A 255 -7.02 2.69 -4.70
C PRO A 255 -5.97 3.62 -5.30
N SER A 256 -6.41 4.76 -5.85
CA SER A 256 -5.52 5.89 -6.12
C SER A 256 -5.06 6.56 -4.83
N LEU A 257 -3.83 7.06 -4.83
CA LEU A 257 -3.21 7.76 -3.68
C LEU A 257 -3.18 9.29 -3.88
N THR A 258 -3.81 9.78 -4.95
CA THR A 258 -3.86 11.21 -5.30
C THR A 258 -5.15 11.55 -6.03
N GLU A 259 -5.69 12.76 -5.83
CA GLU A 259 -6.83 13.27 -6.61
C GLU A 259 -6.48 13.44 -8.10
N ALA A 260 -5.20 13.54 -8.44
CA ALA A 260 -4.76 13.72 -9.82
C ALA A 260 -4.93 12.48 -10.71
N LEU A 261 -5.11 11.31 -10.10
CA LEU A 261 -5.19 10.00 -10.76
C LEU A 261 -6.34 9.19 -10.16
N GLY A 262 -6.85 8.23 -10.94
CA GLY A 262 -7.92 7.33 -10.54
C GLY A 262 -9.29 7.98 -10.33
N LEU A 263 -10.28 7.13 -10.03
CA LEU A 263 -11.69 7.51 -9.97
C LEU A 263 -12.19 7.79 -8.53
N ALA A 264 -11.29 7.83 -7.56
CA ALA A 264 -11.65 8.11 -6.18
C ALA A 264 -12.29 9.50 -6.05
N PRO A 265 -13.38 9.65 -5.27
CA PRO A 265 -14.05 10.92 -5.11
C PRO A 265 -13.15 11.93 -4.39
N SER A 266 -13.21 13.19 -4.80
CA SER A 266 -12.51 14.27 -4.09
C SER A 266 -13.11 14.48 -2.69
N ASP A 267 -12.24 14.47 -1.67
CA ASP A 267 -12.54 14.67 -0.25
C ASP A 267 -12.01 16.01 0.27
N LEU A 268 -11.68 16.93 -0.64
CA LEU A 268 -10.97 18.19 -0.37
C LEU A 268 -11.89 19.41 -0.28
N ALA A 269 -11.70 20.21 0.77
CA ALA A 269 -12.18 21.58 0.87
C ALA A 269 -11.02 22.59 0.93
N VAL A 270 -11.21 23.76 0.33
CA VAL A 270 -10.29 24.89 0.46
C VAL A 270 -10.98 26.00 1.24
N ILE A 271 -10.28 26.60 2.20
CA ILE A 271 -10.74 27.80 2.90
C ILE A 271 -9.71 28.91 2.73
N GLU A 272 -10.14 30.01 2.12
CA GLU A 272 -9.33 31.20 1.89
C GLU A 272 -9.10 32.02 3.17
N THR A 273 -8.16 32.97 3.11
CA THR A 273 -7.74 33.80 4.26
C THR A 273 -8.87 34.62 4.92
N ASP A 274 -9.98 34.87 4.22
CA ASP A 274 -11.18 35.53 4.77
C ASP A 274 -12.25 34.55 5.26
N GLY A 275 -12.03 33.24 5.15
CA GLY A 275 -12.99 32.21 5.55
C GLY A 275 -13.96 31.78 4.44
N THR A 276 -13.78 32.27 3.21
CA THR A 276 -14.55 31.79 2.05
C THR A 276 -14.21 30.33 1.77
N PHE A 277 -15.24 29.51 1.55
CA PHE A 277 -15.08 28.16 1.00
C PHE A 277 -14.85 28.24 -0.51
N GLU A 278 -13.81 27.57 -0.96
CA GLU A 278 -13.54 27.35 -2.38
C GLU A 278 -13.53 25.85 -2.69
N GLN A 279 -13.82 25.53 -3.95
CA GLN A 279 -13.53 24.20 -4.52
C GLN A 279 -12.00 23.99 -4.57
N ALA A 280 -11.52 22.92 -5.23
CA ALA A 280 -10.09 22.68 -5.36
C ALA A 280 -9.37 23.87 -6.02
N ASP A 281 -8.23 24.25 -5.44
CA ASP A 281 -7.38 25.36 -5.87
C ASP A 281 -6.98 25.31 -7.34
N SER A 282 -6.82 24.11 -7.88
CA SER A 282 -6.45 23.89 -9.29
C SER A 282 -7.46 24.51 -10.26
N LEU A 283 -8.72 24.71 -9.87
CA LEU A 283 -9.73 25.37 -10.70
C LEU A 283 -9.39 26.83 -11.02
N LYS A 284 -8.51 27.49 -10.27
CA LYS A 284 -8.02 28.85 -10.57
C LYS A 284 -7.37 28.96 -11.97
N THR A 285 -6.95 27.83 -12.55
CA THR A 285 -6.43 27.76 -13.92
C THR A 285 -7.48 27.82 -15.03
N ALA A 286 -8.76 27.62 -14.71
CA ALA A 286 -9.81 27.49 -15.72
C ALA A 286 -10.33 28.85 -16.20
N TYR A 287 -10.78 29.70 -15.28
CA TYR A 287 -11.30 31.04 -15.54
C TYR A 287 -11.43 31.83 -14.23
N GLU A 288 -11.64 33.15 -14.32
CA GLU A 288 -11.84 34.03 -13.16
C GLU A 288 -13.05 33.59 -12.32
N GLY A 289 -12.83 33.34 -11.03
CA GLY A 289 -13.88 32.91 -10.10
C GLY A 289 -14.26 31.43 -10.19
N ALA A 290 -13.58 30.62 -11.00
CA ALA A 290 -13.86 29.19 -11.14
C ALA A 290 -13.98 28.38 -9.83
N PRO A 291 -13.14 28.59 -8.80
CA PRO A 291 -13.27 27.83 -7.56
C PRO A 291 -14.37 28.35 -6.62
N ALA A 292 -15.02 29.47 -6.93
CA ALA A 292 -15.98 30.10 -6.01
C ALA A 292 -17.19 29.19 -5.73
N THR A 293 -17.61 29.16 -4.47
CA THR A 293 -18.84 28.46 -4.02
C THR A 293 -19.94 29.40 -3.56
N GLY A 294 -19.60 30.65 -3.25
CA GLY A 294 -20.49 31.59 -2.57
C GLY A 294 -20.66 31.33 -1.06
N TYR A 295 -19.97 30.32 -0.50
CA TYR A 295 -20.05 29.97 0.93
C TYR A 295 -18.88 30.53 1.73
N ASP A 296 -19.10 30.71 3.03
CA ASP A 296 -18.11 31.17 4.01
C ASP A 296 -18.37 30.50 5.37
N VAL A 297 -17.32 30.33 6.18
CA VAL A 297 -17.39 29.61 7.47
C VAL A 297 -18.24 30.30 8.54
N PHE A 298 -18.53 31.59 8.38
CA PHE A 298 -19.36 32.32 9.35
C PHE A 298 -20.82 31.95 9.15
N ARG A 299 -21.25 31.79 7.90
CA ARG A 299 -22.64 31.51 7.53
C ARG A 299 -22.91 30.03 7.26
N HIS A 300 -21.93 29.28 6.77
CA HIS A 300 -22.10 27.93 6.24
C HIS A 300 -21.20 26.90 6.94
N GLY A 301 -21.58 25.63 6.83
CA GLY A 301 -20.81 24.48 7.34
C GLY A 301 -20.28 23.54 6.25
N PHE A 302 -19.40 22.61 6.63
CA PHE A 302 -18.83 21.62 5.69
C PHE A 302 -19.88 20.66 5.11
N ALA A 303 -20.98 20.39 5.83
CA ALA A 303 -22.07 19.58 5.31
C ALA A 303 -22.74 20.27 4.11
N GLU A 304 -22.99 21.58 4.19
CA GLU A 304 -23.57 22.35 3.08
C GLU A 304 -22.57 22.50 1.92
N PHE A 305 -21.28 22.69 2.24
CA PHE A 305 -20.22 22.69 1.24
C PHE A 305 -20.15 21.37 0.46
N ALA A 306 -20.25 20.22 1.13
CA ALA A 306 -20.23 18.91 0.49
C ALA A 306 -21.41 18.70 -0.49
N GLU A 307 -22.52 19.43 -0.29
CA GLU A 307 -23.68 19.39 -1.17
C GLU A 307 -23.58 20.35 -2.37
N HIS A 308 -22.55 21.22 -2.40
CA HIS A 308 -22.38 22.18 -3.49
C HIS A 308 -22.24 21.45 -4.85
N PRO A 309 -22.96 21.88 -5.90
CA PRO A 309 -22.95 21.19 -7.20
C PRO A 309 -21.54 20.97 -7.79
N GLY A 310 -20.65 21.97 -7.68
CA GLY A 310 -19.26 21.85 -8.14
C GLY A 310 -18.39 20.90 -7.31
N VAL A 311 -18.72 20.72 -6.02
CA VAL A 311 -18.05 19.72 -5.16
C VAL A 311 -18.53 18.32 -5.54
N ARG A 312 -19.86 18.13 -5.64
CA ARG A 312 -20.47 16.86 -6.05
C ARG A 312 -20.05 16.42 -7.44
N ALA A 313 -19.86 17.33 -8.39
CA ALA A 313 -19.39 17.02 -9.74
C ALA A 313 -18.06 16.23 -9.74
N ARG A 314 -17.20 16.45 -8.74
CA ARG A 314 -15.90 15.77 -8.58
C ARG A 314 -15.99 14.47 -7.75
N GLN A 315 -17.19 14.06 -7.38
CA GLN A 315 -17.46 12.84 -6.59
C GLN A 315 -18.25 11.80 -7.39
N LEU A 316 -18.58 12.09 -8.65
CA LEU A 316 -19.37 11.22 -9.53
C LEU A 316 -18.59 10.02 -10.10
N GLY A 317 -17.29 9.92 -9.84
CA GLY A 317 -16.41 8.86 -10.38
C GLY A 317 -16.52 8.78 -11.90
N ILE A 318 -16.71 7.56 -12.43
CA ILE A 318 -16.81 7.29 -13.87
C ILE A 318 -18.03 7.96 -14.54
N ALA A 319 -19.09 8.28 -13.80
CA ALA A 319 -20.25 8.95 -14.35
C ALA A 319 -19.97 10.45 -14.66
N GLY A 320 -18.98 11.04 -13.98
CA GLY A 320 -18.63 12.46 -14.09
C GLY A 320 -17.52 12.80 -15.09
N ILE A 321 -17.16 11.87 -15.98
CA ILE A 321 -16.08 12.04 -16.98
C ILE A 321 -16.62 11.95 -18.41
N SER A 322 -15.87 12.45 -19.39
CA SER A 322 -16.28 12.48 -20.79
C SER A 322 -16.51 11.08 -21.39
N ASP A 323 -17.30 11.00 -22.46
CA ASP A 323 -17.55 9.75 -23.19
C ASP A 323 -16.28 9.05 -23.68
N THR A 324 -15.27 9.83 -24.07
CA THR A 324 -13.97 9.31 -24.47
C THR A 324 -13.30 8.59 -23.30
N CYS A 325 -13.31 9.17 -22.10
CA CYS A 325 -12.71 8.55 -20.91
C CYS A 325 -13.51 7.33 -20.45
N ARG A 326 -14.85 7.36 -20.50
CA ARG A 326 -15.70 6.20 -20.13
C ARG A 326 -15.43 4.94 -20.95
N ARG A 327 -14.87 5.07 -22.14
CA ARG A 327 -14.51 3.96 -23.05
C ARG A 327 -13.03 3.62 -23.02
N CYS A 328 -12.23 4.31 -22.20
CA CYS A 328 -10.78 4.18 -22.19
C CYS A 328 -10.35 3.05 -21.24
N PRO A 329 -9.49 2.10 -21.68
CA PRO A 329 -9.10 0.95 -20.86
C PRO A 329 -8.24 1.32 -19.64
N VAL A 330 -7.58 2.47 -19.64
CA VAL A 330 -6.74 2.92 -18.50
C VAL A 330 -7.45 3.87 -17.55
N VAL A 331 -8.76 4.07 -17.71
CA VAL A 331 -9.50 5.11 -16.98
C VAL A 331 -9.56 4.87 -15.47
N GLU A 332 -9.51 3.62 -15.03
CA GLU A 332 -9.49 3.29 -13.60
C GLU A 332 -8.20 3.78 -12.92
N SER A 333 -7.10 3.83 -13.67
CA SER A 333 -5.81 4.33 -13.21
C SER A 333 -5.64 5.84 -13.42
N CYS A 334 -6.01 6.37 -14.58
CA CYS A 334 -5.83 7.81 -14.86
C CYS A 334 -6.97 8.70 -14.33
N GLY A 335 -8.18 8.16 -14.15
CA GLY A 335 -9.34 8.90 -13.67
C GLY A 335 -9.91 9.97 -14.60
N GLY A 336 -9.35 10.10 -15.82
CA GLY A 336 -9.55 11.26 -16.68
C GLY A 336 -8.71 12.49 -16.29
N GLY A 337 -7.71 12.33 -15.41
CA GLY A 337 -6.86 13.40 -14.88
C GLY A 337 -7.58 14.38 -13.96
N LEU A 338 -6.86 15.39 -13.46
CA LEU A 338 -7.44 16.44 -12.61
C LEU A 338 -8.61 17.14 -13.30
N TYR A 339 -9.67 17.42 -12.54
CA TYR A 339 -10.88 18.04 -13.06
C TYR A 339 -10.60 19.37 -13.78
N ALA A 340 -9.75 20.22 -13.20
CA ALA A 340 -9.35 21.50 -13.79
C ALA A 340 -8.67 21.36 -15.18
N HIS A 341 -7.94 20.25 -15.41
CA HIS A 341 -7.23 20.00 -16.67
C HIS A 341 -8.16 19.65 -17.83
N ARG A 342 -9.45 19.46 -17.58
CA ARG A 342 -10.48 19.15 -18.58
C ARG A 342 -11.15 20.39 -19.14
N HIS A 343 -10.87 21.56 -18.58
CA HIS A 343 -11.56 22.78 -18.96
C HIS A 343 -11.24 23.21 -20.40
N SER A 344 -12.28 23.59 -21.14
CA SER A 344 -12.21 24.44 -22.34
C SER A 344 -13.37 25.44 -22.33
N ALA A 345 -13.19 26.59 -22.98
CA ALA A 345 -14.26 27.58 -23.12
C ALA A 345 -15.47 27.05 -23.91
N GLU A 346 -15.26 26.10 -24.82
CA GLU A 346 -16.32 25.53 -25.68
C GLU A 346 -17.17 24.47 -24.94
N LYS A 347 -16.55 23.60 -24.15
CA LYS A 347 -17.19 22.39 -23.60
C LYS A 347 -17.18 22.34 -22.07
N GLY A 348 -16.68 23.38 -21.41
CA GLY A 348 -16.48 23.38 -19.97
C GLY A 348 -15.57 22.24 -19.55
N PHE A 349 -15.99 21.43 -18.58
CA PHE A 349 -15.20 20.31 -18.05
C PHE A 349 -15.49 18.95 -18.71
N ASP A 350 -16.35 18.90 -19.74
CA ASP A 350 -16.69 17.67 -20.46
C ASP A 350 -15.68 17.35 -21.59
N ASN A 351 -14.39 17.41 -21.25
CA ASN A 351 -13.30 16.96 -22.11
C ASN A 351 -12.49 15.88 -21.37
N PRO A 352 -11.73 15.04 -22.09
CA PRO A 352 -10.55 14.42 -21.50
C PRO A 352 -9.62 15.47 -20.90
N SER A 353 -8.75 15.08 -19.96
CA SER A 353 -7.66 15.97 -19.52
C SER A 353 -6.83 16.43 -20.72
N VAL A 354 -6.33 17.66 -20.68
CA VAL A 354 -5.33 18.15 -21.65
C VAL A 354 -4.05 17.30 -21.65
N PHE A 355 -3.80 16.57 -20.57
CA PHE A 355 -2.72 15.57 -20.46
C PHE A 355 -3.19 14.15 -20.83
N CYS A 356 -4.29 13.95 -21.55
CA CYS A 356 -4.86 12.61 -21.78
C CYS A 356 -3.86 11.64 -22.43
N ALA A 357 -3.10 12.10 -23.44
CA ALA A 357 -2.09 11.28 -24.09
C ALA A 357 -0.96 10.92 -23.11
N ASP A 358 -0.47 11.90 -22.35
CA ASP A 358 0.58 11.71 -21.36
C ASP A 358 0.17 10.77 -20.22
N LEU A 359 -1.02 10.96 -19.66
CA LEU A 359 -1.54 10.10 -18.59
C LEU A 359 -1.68 8.66 -19.07
N ARG A 360 -2.18 8.46 -20.29
CA ARG A 360 -2.26 7.13 -20.89
C ARG A 360 -0.87 6.54 -21.10
N GLY A 361 0.05 7.27 -21.70
CA GLY A 361 1.42 6.82 -21.95
C GLY A 361 2.17 6.48 -20.67
N LEU A 362 1.94 7.23 -19.58
CA LEU A 362 2.53 6.93 -18.27
C LEU A 362 1.98 5.62 -17.68
N VAL A 363 0.65 5.43 -17.71
CA VAL A 363 0.03 4.22 -17.16
C VAL A 363 0.43 2.98 -17.96
N GLU A 364 0.32 3.05 -19.29
CA GLU A 364 0.71 1.94 -20.19
C GLU A 364 2.22 1.69 -20.08
N GLY A 365 3.06 2.73 -20.06
CA GLY A 365 4.51 2.58 -19.96
C GLY A 365 4.99 2.01 -18.62
N ILE A 366 4.31 2.32 -17.50
CA ILE A 366 4.56 1.66 -16.21
C ILE A 366 4.06 0.21 -16.24
N ALA A 367 2.88 -0.04 -16.80
CA ALA A 367 2.33 -1.39 -16.93
C ALA A 367 3.25 -2.30 -17.76
N GLU A 368 3.78 -1.80 -18.87
CA GLU A 368 4.79 -2.49 -19.69
C GLU A 368 6.03 -2.80 -18.86
N ARG A 369 6.58 -1.83 -18.11
CA ARG A 369 7.77 -2.07 -17.28
C ARG A 369 7.54 -3.14 -16.23
N ILE A 370 6.41 -3.13 -15.52
CA ILE A 370 6.15 -4.15 -14.50
C ILE A 370 5.81 -5.52 -15.11
N THR A 371 5.22 -5.56 -16.31
CA THR A 371 4.91 -6.80 -17.03
C THR A 371 6.17 -7.39 -17.68
N ASP A 372 7.02 -6.56 -18.30
CA ASP A 372 8.29 -6.95 -18.94
C ASP A 372 9.39 -7.26 -17.91
N HIS A 373 9.31 -6.73 -16.69
CA HIS A 373 10.22 -7.09 -15.60
C HIS A 373 9.90 -8.45 -14.95
N ALA A 374 8.81 -9.13 -15.36
CA ALA A 374 8.56 -10.52 -15.02
C ALA A 374 9.16 -11.48 -16.07
N LEU A 375 10.48 -11.42 -16.28
CA LEU A 375 11.25 -12.57 -16.81
C LEU A 375 11.41 -13.67 -15.74
N HIS A 376 10.43 -13.83 -14.86
CA HIS A 376 10.30 -15.08 -14.15
C HIS A 376 9.74 -16.10 -15.13
N PRO A 377 10.35 -17.30 -15.25
CA PRO A 377 9.72 -18.39 -15.98
C PRO A 377 8.29 -18.55 -15.46
N ALA A 378 7.35 -18.86 -16.36
CA ALA A 378 5.97 -19.08 -15.97
C ALA A 378 5.94 -20.06 -14.80
N VAL A 379 5.24 -19.71 -13.73
CA VAL A 379 4.97 -20.65 -12.64
C VAL A 379 3.97 -21.68 -13.16
N THR A 380 4.49 -22.83 -13.58
CA THR A 380 3.74 -23.88 -14.28
C THR A 380 3.25 -24.98 -13.35
N ASP A 381 3.88 -25.15 -12.18
CA ASP A 381 3.52 -26.18 -11.20
C ASP A 381 3.60 -25.70 -9.73
N ALA A 382 3.21 -26.60 -8.81
CA ALA A 382 3.14 -26.32 -7.38
C ALA A 382 4.52 -26.10 -6.72
N GLU A 383 5.59 -26.73 -7.23
CA GLU A 383 6.93 -26.59 -6.68
C GLU A 383 7.57 -25.27 -7.13
N GLU A 384 7.39 -24.89 -8.39
CA GLU A 384 7.77 -23.56 -8.89
C GLU A 384 7.05 -22.45 -8.12
N LEU A 385 5.76 -22.64 -7.81
CA LEU A 385 5.01 -21.71 -6.99
C LEU A 385 5.60 -21.63 -5.58
N ARG A 386 5.88 -22.77 -4.93
CA ARG A 386 6.49 -22.81 -3.59
C ARG A 386 7.83 -22.07 -3.55
N LEU A 387 8.67 -22.26 -4.58
CA LEU A 387 9.95 -21.55 -4.70
C LEU A 387 9.78 -20.04 -4.93
N ALA A 388 8.81 -19.63 -5.75
CA ALA A 388 8.50 -18.23 -5.96
C ALA A 388 7.99 -17.54 -4.68
N GLN A 389 7.16 -18.24 -3.91
CA GLN A 389 6.64 -17.80 -2.61
C GLN A 389 7.77 -17.60 -1.60
N LEU A 390 8.70 -18.56 -1.52
CA LEU A 390 9.89 -18.43 -0.67
C LEU A 390 10.78 -17.26 -1.09
N ARG A 391 10.96 -17.01 -2.39
CA ARG A 391 11.71 -15.85 -2.89
C ARG A 391 11.07 -14.54 -2.43
N LEU A 392 9.74 -14.43 -2.54
CA LEU A 392 8.99 -13.28 -2.03
C LEU A 392 9.25 -13.05 -0.54
N ASP A 393 9.23 -14.10 0.29
CA ASP A 393 9.50 -13.97 1.73
C ASP A 393 10.93 -13.51 2.02
N ARG A 394 11.90 -13.96 1.22
CA ARG A 394 13.29 -13.52 1.32
C ARG A 394 13.48 -12.06 0.91
N ASP A 395 12.78 -11.62 -0.14
CA ASP A 395 12.81 -10.22 -0.58
C ASP A 395 12.16 -9.29 0.45
N LEU A 396 11.03 -9.71 1.03
CA LEU A 396 10.39 -9.00 2.14
C LEU A 396 11.33 -8.90 3.36
N LEU A 397 12.00 -10.00 3.71
CA LEU A 397 12.98 -10.03 4.80
C LEU A 397 14.17 -9.09 4.55
N ALA A 398 14.69 -9.02 3.33
CA ALA A 398 15.76 -8.09 2.96
C ALA A 398 15.33 -6.63 3.11
N ARG A 399 14.08 -6.30 2.74
CA ARG A 399 13.52 -4.95 2.94
C ARG A 399 13.31 -4.62 4.42
N VAL A 400 12.86 -5.57 5.23
CA VAL A 400 12.75 -5.42 6.69
C VAL A 400 14.14 -5.17 7.30
N ASN A 401 15.15 -5.90 6.85
CA ASN A 401 16.53 -5.70 7.28
C ASN A 401 17.02 -4.26 7.03
N ALA A 402 16.74 -3.70 5.84
CA ALA A 402 17.13 -2.32 5.54
C ALA A 402 16.52 -1.29 6.51
N ARG A 403 15.32 -1.57 7.06
CA ARG A 403 14.65 -0.72 8.07
C ARG A 403 15.21 -0.91 9.48
N LEU A 404 15.66 -2.11 9.81
CA LEU A 404 16.14 -2.49 11.14
C LEU A 404 17.66 -2.34 11.31
N ALA A 405 18.38 -2.02 10.24
CA ALA A 405 19.82 -1.85 10.27
C ALA A 405 20.25 -0.85 11.35
N GLY A 406 21.18 -1.29 12.21
CA GLY A 406 21.68 -0.52 13.35
C GLY A 406 21.00 -0.83 14.69
N ASP A 407 19.95 -1.66 14.71
CA ASP A 407 19.48 -2.29 15.95
C ASP A 407 20.44 -3.43 16.34
N PRO A 408 21.01 -3.42 17.56
CA PRO A 408 22.06 -4.37 17.92
C PRO A 408 21.58 -5.83 18.03
N ASP A 409 20.34 -6.05 18.48
CA ASP A 409 19.77 -7.39 18.62
C ASP A 409 19.43 -7.95 17.22
N TRP A 410 18.89 -7.11 16.33
CA TRP A 410 18.66 -7.47 14.93
C TRP A 410 19.96 -7.73 14.15
N ASP A 411 20.96 -6.86 14.27
CA ASP A 411 22.25 -7.01 13.56
C ASP A 411 22.98 -8.31 13.95
N ALA A 412 22.77 -8.80 15.18
CA ALA A 412 23.23 -10.12 15.59
C ALA A 412 22.47 -11.25 14.88
N ALA A 413 21.15 -11.15 14.81
CA ALA A 413 20.28 -12.12 14.13
C ALA A 413 20.54 -12.17 12.62
N TRP A 414 20.73 -11.02 11.99
CA TRP A 414 21.05 -10.92 10.57
C TRP A 414 22.35 -11.65 10.23
N ARG A 415 23.39 -11.52 11.07
CA ARG A 415 24.64 -12.29 10.91
C ARG A 415 24.40 -13.80 11.01
N VAL A 416 23.49 -14.25 11.88
CA VAL A 416 23.12 -15.67 11.95
C VAL A 416 22.44 -16.12 10.67
N LEU A 417 21.48 -15.35 10.16
CA LEU A 417 20.79 -15.62 8.89
C LEU A 417 21.78 -15.75 7.72
N VAL A 418 22.69 -14.78 7.56
CA VAL A 418 23.70 -14.79 6.50
C VAL A 418 24.61 -16.02 6.59
N ARG A 419 24.98 -16.47 7.80
CA ARG A 419 25.76 -17.70 7.98
C ARG A 419 24.96 -18.95 7.62
N LEU A 420 23.70 -19.04 8.05
CA LEU A 420 22.82 -20.17 7.75
C LEU A 420 22.56 -20.31 6.25
N ASP A 421 22.48 -19.18 5.54
CA ASP A 421 22.24 -19.15 4.11
C ASP A 421 23.48 -19.51 3.27
N ALA A 422 24.68 -19.37 3.84
CA ALA A 422 25.94 -19.59 3.12
C ALA A 422 26.25 -21.06 2.81
N ASP A 423 25.61 -22.01 3.50
CA ASP A 423 25.76 -23.45 3.29
C ASP A 423 24.40 -24.07 2.90
N GLY A 424 24.37 -24.83 1.81
CA GLY A 424 23.15 -25.45 1.30
C GLY A 424 22.45 -26.38 2.30
N ALA A 425 23.19 -27.05 3.20
CA ALA A 425 22.61 -27.93 4.21
C ALA A 425 21.85 -27.12 5.27
N THR A 426 22.42 -26.02 5.76
CA THR A 426 21.76 -25.14 6.74
C THR A 426 20.70 -24.24 6.10
N ALA A 427 20.90 -23.86 4.83
CA ALA A 427 19.96 -23.04 4.07
C ALA A 427 18.63 -23.76 3.85
N ALA A 428 18.63 -25.09 3.73
CA ALA A 428 17.39 -25.88 3.66
C ALA A 428 16.52 -25.68 4.91
N HIS A 429 17.12 -25.73 6.11
CA HIS A 429 16.43 -25.49 7.37
C HIS A 429 15.95 -24.03 7.50
N LEU A 430 16.78 -23.07 7.10
CA LEU A 430 16.38 -21.67 7.04
C LEU A 430 15.15 -21.49 6.13
N ASN A 431 15.19 -22.06 4.92
CA ASN A 431 14.10 -21.97 3.95
C ASN A 431 12.80 -22.60 4.48
N THR A 432 12.87 -23.68 5.26
CA THR A 432 11.69 -24.26 5.93
C THR A 432 11.03 -23.28 6.90
N VAL A 433 11.82 -22.60 7.73
CA VAL A 433 11.30 -21.59 8.67
C VAL A 433 10.81 -20.35 7.93
N LEU A 434 11.52 -19.91 6.89
CA LEU A 434 11.12 -18.76 6.09
C LEU A 434 9.81 -19.00 5.32
N ALA A 435 9.56 -20.23 4.90
CA ALA A 435 8.32 -20.65 4.25
C ALA A 435 7.16 -20.86 5.23
N HIS A 436 7.34 -20.61 6.54
CA HIS A 436 6.25 -20.72 7.50
C HIS A 436 5.14 -19.71 7.19
N PRO A 437 3.87 -20.12 7.02
CA PRO A 437 2.83 -19.25 6.45
C PRO A 437 2.60 -17.93 7.21
N TYR A 438 2.79 -17.94 8.53
CA TYR A 438 2.57 -16.76 9.37
C TYR A 438 3.74 -15.78 9.37
N LEU A 439 4.93 -16.17 8.91
CA LEU A 439 6.09 -15.28 8.88
C LEU A 439 5.89 -14.15 7.85
N ARG A 440 5.31 -14.43 6.68
CA ARG A 440 4.99 -13.40 5.68
C ARG A 440 4.17 -12.27 6.27
N THR A 441 3.17 -12.63 7.07
CA THR A 441 2.31 -11.66 7.75
C THR A 441 3.12 -10.75 8.68
N VAL A 442 4.08 -11.31 9.42
CA VAL A 442 5.00 -10.55 10.28
C VAL A 442 5.90 -9.61 9.47
N LEU A 443 6.46 -10.11 8.36
CA LEU A 443 7.33 -9.32 7.47
C LEU A 443 6.59 -8.12 6.86
N ARG A 444 5.38 -8.34 6.30
CA ARG A 444 4.57 -7.26 5.72
C ARG A 444 4.21 -6.18 6.74
N ARG A 445 3.74 -6.58 7.93
CA ARG A 445 3.41 -5.63 9.01
C ARG A 445 4.63 -4.81 9.46
N SER A 446 5.82 -5.42 9.43
CA SER A 446 7.07 -4.74 9.81
C SER A 446 7.51 -3.69 8.78
N LEU A 447 7.04 -3.77 7.53
CA LEU A 447 7.28 -2.74 6.52
C LEU A 447 6.31 -1.56 6.64
N ASP A 448 5.04 -1.84 6.94
CA ASP A 448 3.97 -0.83 7.00
C ASP A 448 3.85 -0.15 8.37
N GLY A 449 4.48 -0.70 9.42
CA GLY A 449 4.34 -0.25 10.81
C GLY A 449 5.60 -0.45 11.65
N PRO A 450 5.48 -0.46 12.99
CA PRO A 450 6.58 -0.87 13.87
C PRO A 450 6.88 -2.36 13.66
N ALA A 451 8.17 -2.69 13.58
CA ALA A 451 8.62 -4.06 13.37
C ALA A 451 8.41 -4.93 14.62
N ASP A 452 7.98 -6.18 14.40
CA ASP A 452 7.83 -7.17 15.47
C ASP A 452 9.15 -7.92 15.70
N LEU A 453 10.12 -7.19 16.28
CA LEU A 453 11.48 -7.69 16.48
C LEU A 453 11.54 -9.02 17.26
N PRO A 454 10.77 -9.23 18.36
CA PRO A 454 10.75 -10.51 19.07
C PRO A 454 10.37 -11.69 18.16
N ARG A 455 9.40 -11.50 17.25
CA ARG A 455 8.95 -12.57 16.34
C ARG A 455 9.97 -12.87 15.26
N LEU A 456 10.63 -11.84 14.73
CA LEU A 456 11.72 -12.03 13.76
C LEU A 456 12.90 -12.76 14.40
N LEU A 457 13.27 -12.39 15.63
CA LEU A 457 14.35 -13.05 16.39
C LEU A 457 14.02 -14.51 16.70
N ALA A 458 12.78 -14.80 17.12
CA ALA A 458 12.32 -16.16 17.33
C ALA A 458 12.38 -17.02 16.05
N ALA A 459 12.09 -16.45 14.87
CA ALA A 459 12.24 -17.16 13.60
C ALA A 459 13.72 -17.47 13.29
N VAL A 460 14.64 -16.54 13.54
CA VAL A 460 16.09 -16.81 13.37
C VAL A 460 16.58 -17.88 14.35
N THR A 461 16.12 -17.83 15.60
CA THR A 461 16.41 -18.87 16.60
C THR A 461 15.91 -20.23 16.13
N ALA A 462 14.66 -20.32 15.64
CA ALA A 462 14.11 -21.57 15.14
C ALA A 462 14.96 -22.14 13.98
N ALA A 463 15.33 -21.30 13.01
CA ALA A 463 16.18 -21.72 11.89
C ALA A 463 17.55 -22.23 12.36
N ALA A 464 18.17 -21.57 13.34
CA ALA A 464 19.46 -22.01 13.90
C ALA A 464 19.34 -23.36 14.63
N VAL A 465 18.28 -23.56 15.42
CA VAL A 465 18.03 -24.82 16.14
C VAL A 465 17.77 -25.96 15.16
N SER A 466 16.90 -25.75 14.17
CA SER A 466 16.62 -26.75 13.14
C SER A 466 17.87 -27.15 12.34
N ALA A 467 18.78 -26.19 12.12
CA ALA A 467 20.05 -26.43 11.43
C ALA A 467 21.16 -27.01 12.33
N GLY A 468 20.94 -27.16 13.64
CA GLY A 468 21.98 -27.54 14.60
C GLY A 468 23.13 -26.52 14.70
N ALA A 469 22.87 -25.26 14.33
CA ALA A 469 23.88 -24.22 14.25
C ALA A 469 24.04 -23.47 15.58
N GLU A 470 25.28 -23.12 15.92
CA GLU A 470 25.59 -22.34 17.11
C GLU A 470 25.19 -20.87 16.94
N ALA A 471 24.29 -20.40 17.78
CA ALA A 471 23.84 -19.01 17.82
C ALA A 471 23.39 -18.63 19.23
N ALA A 472 23.67 -17.38 19.61
CA ALA A 472 23.15 -16.78 20.84
C ALA A 472 22.43 -15.48 20.44
N LEU A 473 21.13 -15.42 20.70
CA LEU A 473 20.28 -14.27 20.38
C LEU A 473 19.53 -13.85 21.64
N ALA A 474 19.47 -12.55 21.89
CA ALA A 474 18.81 -12.00 23.06
C ALA A 474 17.84 -10.88 22.65
N TRP A 475 16.73 -10.76 23.38
CA TRP A 475 15.75 -9.68 23.17
C TRP A 475 14.85 -9.52 24.38
N ARG A 476 14.01 -8.48 24.36
CA ARG A 476 12.92 -8.32 25.32
C ARG A 476 11.65 -9.01 24.81
N GLN A 477 11.23 -10.08 25.48
CA GLN A 477 10.00 -10.80 25.20
C GLN A 477 8.80 -10.10 25.89
N PRO A 478 7.78 -9.65 25.14
CA PRO A 478 6.70 -8.82 25.68
C PRO A 478 5.65 -9.59 26.48
N GLY A 479 5.58 -10.91 26.34
CA GLY A 479 4.58 -11.77 26.98
C GLY A 479 5.18 -13.12 27.41
N PRO A 480 4.37 -14.00 28.01
CA PRO A 480 4.85 -15.29 28.48
C PRO A 480 5.15 -16.28 27.34
N ASP A 481 4.55 -16.12 26.17
CA ASP A 481 4.71 -17.08 25.06
C ASP A 481 5.82 -16.66 24.12
N LEU A 482 6.87 -17.47 24.02
CA LEU A 482 7.92 -17.39 23.01
C LEU A 482 7.70 -18.53 22.02
N HIS A 483 7.02 -18.22 20.92
CA HIS A 483 6.74 -19.18 19.85
C HIS A 483 7.89 -19.23 18.83
N LEU A 484 8.44 -20.42 18.61
CA LEU A 484 9.48 -20.73 17.63
C LEU A 484 8.82 -21.44 16.43
N PRO A 485 8.65 -20.75 15.28
CA PRO A 485 7.98 -21.33 14.11
C PRO A 485 8.57 -22.69 13.74
N THR A 486 7.72 -23.62 13.33
CA THR A 486 8.06 -25.03 12.99
C THR A 486 8.53 -25.92 14.14
N LEU A 487 8.83 -25.38 15.32
CA LEU A 487 9.40 -26.16 16.44
C LEU A 487 8.44 -26.31 17.63
N GLY A 488 7.82 -25.21 18.07
CA GLY A 488 6.98 -25.21 19.26
C GLY A 488 7.01 -23.91 20.04
N THR A 489 6.52 -23.93 21.28
CA THR A 489 6.39 -22.75 22.14
C THR A 489 7.07 -22.97 23.48
N VAL A 490 7.87 -21.97 23.88
CA VAL A 490 8.42 -21.86 25.24
C VAL A 490 7.51 -20.93 26.04
N ARG A 491 6.86 -21.47 27.09
CA ARG A 491 6.03 -20.71 28.02
C ARG A 491 6.90 -20.24 29.20
N LEU A 492 7.07 -18.93 29.29
CA LEU A 492 7.76 -18.25 30.38
C LEU A 492 6.77 -17.90 31.51
N SER A 493 7.29 -17.81 32.75
CA SER A 493 6.52 -17.34 33.91
C SER A 493 6.04 -15.87 33.81
N GLY A 494 6.61 -15.07 32.90
CA GLY A 494 6.25 -13.68 32.68
C GLY A 494 7.06 -13.02 31.56
N PRO A 495 6.81 -11.74 31.24
CA PRO A 495 7.59 -10.97 30.28
C PRO A 495 8.98 -10.60 30.86
N GLY A 496 9.95 -10.36 29.97
CA GLY A 496 11.30 -9.98 30.38
C GLY A 496 12.34 -10.09 29.27
N ARG A 497 13.62 -9.95 29.63
CA ARG A 497 14.73 -10.18 28.69
C ARG A 497 15.01 -11.68 28.60
N VAL A 498 15.11 -12.20 27.39
CA VAL A 498 15.45 -13.60 27.11
C VAL A 498 16.75 -13.69 26.33
N GLU A 499 17.48 -14.77 26.57
CA GLU A 499 18.64 -15.20 25.81
C GLU A 499 18.42 -16.64 25.36
N CYS A 500 18.46 -16.86 24.05
CA CYS A 500 18.28 -18.14 23.40
C CYS A 500 19.62 -18.59 22.80
N VAL A 501 20.17 -19.68 23.33
CA VAL A 501 21.42 -20.29 22.89
C VAL A 501 21.14 -21.60 22.19
N SER A 502 21.30 -21.60 20.86
CA SER A 502 21.23 -22.80 20.03
C SER A 502 22.59 -23.50 19.99
N THR A 503 22.58 -24.81 20.19
CA THR A 503 23.76 -25.69 20.12
C THR A 503 23.43 -26.96 19.34
N ALA A 504 24.43 -27.79 19.03
CA ALA A 504 24.20 -29.11 18.45
C ALA A 504 23.32 -30.04 19.32
N ASN A 505 23.18 -29.74 20.62
CA ASN A 505 22.37 -30.52 21.57
C ASN A 505 20.97 -29.94 21.80
N GLY A 506 20.58 -28.90 21.05
CA GLY A 506 19.28 -28.24 21.16
C GLY A 506 19.36 -26.80 21.68
N LEU A 507 18.21 -26.30 22.14
CA LEU A 507 18.01 -24.91 22.57
C LEU A 507 18.05 -24.77 24.10
N GLN A 508 18.84 -23.81 24.58
CA GLN A 508 18.79 -23.34 25.96
C GLN A 508 18.16 -21.94 26.00
N VAL A 509 17.21 -21.73 26.92
CA VAL A 509 16.51 -20.45 27.09
C VAL A 509 16.70 -19.97 28.52
N HIS A 510 17.31 -18.80 28.66
CA HIS A 510 17.46 -18.10 29.94
C HIS A 510 16.63 -16.82 29.91
N GLY A 511 15.82 -16.58 30.94
CA GLY A 511 14.97 -15.41 31.02
C GLY A 511 15.17 -14.65 32.32
N THR A 512 15.21 -13.32 32.25
CA THR A 512 15.18 -12.44 33.41
C THR A 512 13.97 -11.53 33.28
N GLY A 513 13.04 -11.62 34.23
CA GLY A 513 11.83 -10.83 34.28
C GLY A 513 12.12 -9.34 34.44
N ASP A 514 11.14 -8.51 34.12
CA ASP A 514 11.25 -7.06 34.34
C ASP A 514 11.42 -6.69 35.84
N ASP A 515 11.08 -7.61 36.75
CA ASP A 515 11.32 -7.49 38.19
C ASP A 515 12.72 -7.97 38.63
N GLY A 516 13.58 -8.34 37.68
CA GLY A 516 14.95 -8.80 37.89
C GLY A 516 15.08 -10.26 38.35
N LYS A 517 13.98 -11.03 38.43
CA LYS A 517 14.02 -12.45 38.81
C LYS A 517 14.20 -13.35 37.60
N GLU A 518 14.79 -14.51 37.83
CA GLU A 518 14.89 -15.54 36.80
C GLU A 518 13.51 -16.08 36.42
N LEU A 519 13.24 -16.16 35.12
CA LEU A 519 12.00 -16.70 34.57
C LEU A 519 12.12 -18.21 34.41
N THR A 520 11.12 -18.96 34.90
CA THR A 520 10.98 -20.38 34.54
C THR A 520 10.46 -20.53 33.11
N ALA A 521 10.94 -21.55 32.40
CA ALA A 521 10.56 -21.87 31.02
C ALA A 521 10.02 -23.31 30.91
N GLU A 522 8.89 -23.48 30.23
CA GLU A 522 8.28 -24.78 29.94
C GLU A 522 8.18 -24.96 28.42
N TRP A 523 8.61 -26.12 27.91
CA TRP A 523 8.61 -26.42 26.47
C TRP A 523 7.37 -27.21 26.06
N ARG A 524 6.67 -26.72 25.03
CA ARG A 524 5.61 -27.43 24.32
C ARG A 524 6.01 -27.59 22.84
N PRO A 525 6.35 -28.80 22.37
CA PRO A 525 6.67 -29.00 20.96
C PRO A 525 5.44 -28.80 20.07
N SER A 526 5.68 -28.40 18.82
CA SER A 526 4.66 -28.47 17.77
C SER A 526 4.45 -29.94 17.36
N GLU A 527 3.21 -30.30 17.04
CA GLU A 527 2.89 -31.63 16.55
C GLU A 527 3.01 -31.70 15.02
N THR A 528 3.39 -32.87 14.53
CA THR A 528 3.47 -33.15 13.09
C THR A 528 2.59 -34.35 12.76
N VAL A 529 1.77 -34.20 11.72
CA VAL A 529 0.86 -35.25 11.25
C VAL A 529 1.48 -35.92 10.04
N GLU A 530 1.91 -37.17 10.23
CA GLU A 530 2.35 -38.03 9.14
C GLU A 530 1.14 -38.50 8.32
N LEU A 531 1.29 -38.44 7.00
CA LEU A 531 0.30 -38.85 6.01
C LEU A 531 0.80 -40.10 5.28
N LEU A 532 -0.13 -40.89 4.72
CA LEU A 532 0.21 -42.12 3.98
C LEU A 532 1.03 -41.85 2.70
N ASP A 533 0.70 -40.77 2.00
CA ASP A 533 1.42 -40.30 0.81
C ASP A 533 1.54 -38.76 0.87
N GLY A 534 2.76 -38.21 0.83
CA GLY A 534 3.02 -36.77 0.83
C GLY A 534 3.87 -36.27 2.01
N PRO A 535 4.15 -34.95 2.08
CA PRO A 535 4.91 -34.35 3.18
C PRO A 535 4.06 -34.33 4.46
N ALA A 536 4.74 -34.40 5.60
CA ALA A 536 4.08 -34.28 6.90
C ALA A 536 3.51 -32.87 7.11
N LEU A 537 2.38 -32.77 7.80
CA LEU A 537 1.70 -31.51 8.09
C LEU A 537 2.07 -31.00 9.48
N LEU A 538 2.51 -29.75 9.59
CA LEU A 538 2.70 -29.10 10.88
C LEU A 538 1.33 -28.73 11.46
N LEU A 539 1.07 -29.07 12.72
CA LEU A 539 -0.07 -28.54 13.45
C LEU A 539 0.40 -27.39 14.33
N ASP A 540 -0.12 -26.19 14.05
CA ASP A 540 0.22 -24.97 14.78
C ASP A 540 -1.03 -24.32 15.39
N ASP A 541 -1.19 -24.54 16.70
CA ASP A 541 -2.27 -24.01 17.52
C ASP A 541 -1.83 -22.89 18.47
N ALA A 542 -0.57 -22.46 18.38
CA ALA A 542 0.06 -21.56 19.33
C ALA A 542 0.66 -20.31 18.68
N ASP A 543 0.87 -20.27 17.36
CA ASP A 543 1.42 -19.09 16.70
C ASP A 543 0.55 -17.84 16.99
N PRO A 544 1.16 -16.72 17.45
CA PRO A 544 0.47 -15.45 17.73
C PRO A 544 -0.25 -14.82 16.55
N SER A 545 0.12 -15.16 15.32
CA SER A 545 -0.48 -14.69 14.08
C SER A 545 -1.42 -15.72 13.46
N ARG A 546 -1.86 -16.74 14.21
CA ARG A 546 -2.76 -17.78 13.71
C ARG A 546 -4.20 -17.31 13.49
N ASP A 547 -4.57 -16.15 14.03
CA ASP A 547 -5.91 -15.55 13.94
C ASP A 547 -6.25 -14.93 12.57
N ARG A 548 -5.64 -15.43 11.49
CA ARG A 548 -5.72 -14.86 10.13
C ARG A 548 -6.77 -15.50 9.25
N PHE A 549 -7.63 -16.31 9.85
CA PHE A 549 -8.78 -16.89 9.19
C PHE A 549 -10.00 -16.00 9.43
N GLU A 550 -10.95 -16.00 8.50
CA GLU A 550 -12.29 -15.41 8.71
C GLU A 550 -13.15 -16.29 9.66
N ALA A 551 -12.52 -16.82 10.72
CA ALA A 551 -13.11 -17.70 11.70
C ALA A 551 -12.30 -17.65 13.02
N PRO A 552 -12.95 -17.80 14.18
CA PRO A 552 -12.25 -17.86 15.46
C PRO A 552 -11.36 -19.10 15.57
N VAL A 553 -10.13 -18.91 16.05
CA VAL A 553 -9.17 -19.98 16.36
C VAL A 553 -9.42 -20.54 17.76
N THR A 554 -8.97 -21.77 18.02
CA THR A 554 -9.02 -22.31 19.39
C THR A 554 -7.88 -21.77 20.24
N ASP A 555 -8.04 -21.89 21.56
CA ASP A 555 -6.90 -21.98 22.45
C ASP A 555 -6.07 -23.23 22.10
N PRO A 556 -4.78 -23.27 22.47
CA PRO A 556 -3.95 -24.45 22.25
C PRO A 556 -4.59 -25.71 22.82
N LEU A 557 -4.71 -26.76 22.00
CA LEU A 557 -5.47 -27.96 22.34
C LEU A 557 -4.81 -28.72 23.50
N ALA A 558 -5.64 -29.34 24.34
CA ALA A 558 -5.17 -30.29 25.35
C ALA A 558 -4.64 -31.57 24.66
N PRO A 559 -3.69 -32.32 25.26
CA PRO A 559 -3.09 -33.49 24.61
C PRO A 559 -4.08 -34.55 24.10
N SER A 560 -5.19 -34.77 24.82
CA SER A 560 -6.23 -35.72 24.41
C SER A 560 -7.02 -35.24 23.18
N ASP A 561 -7.34 -33.94 23.14
CA ASP A 561 -8.12 -33.33 22.06
C ASP A 561 -7.27 -33.19 20.80
N LEU A 562 -5.99 -32.85 20.98
CA LEU A 562 -4.99 -32.83 19.93
C LEU A 562 -4.83 -34.21 19.28
N ALA A 563 -4.69 -35.28 20.08
CA ALA A 563 -4.60 -36.65 19.57
C ALA A 563 -5.86 -37.09 18.82
N LEU A 564 -7.06 -36.67 19.27
CA LEU A 564 -8.31 -36.93 18.57
C LEU A 564 -8.38 -36.18 17.24
N PHE A 565 -7.99 -34.92 17.23
CA PHE A 565 -7.98 -34.07 16.05
C PHE A 565 -7.01 -34.59 14.98
N VAL A 566 -5.80 -35.01 15.38
CA VAL A 566 -4.82 -35.65 14.48
C VAL A 566 -5.40 -36.92 13.84
N LYS A 567 -6.05 -37.79 14.63
CA LYS A 567 -6.69 -38.99 14.09
C LYS A 567 -7.78 -38.68 13.06
N ARG A 568 -8.58 -37.63 13.30
CA ARG A 568 -9.60 -37.17 12.36
C ARG A 568 -8.98 -36.64 11.06
N LEU A 569 -7.91 -35.85 11.16
CA LEU A 569 -7.17 -35.36 10.00
C LEU A 569 -6.60 -36.51 9.16
N GLN A 570 -5.99 -37.52 9.79
CA GLN A 570 -5.46 -38.69 9.09
C GLN A 570 -6.57 -39.44 8.34
N ALA A 571 -7.68 -39.73 9.02
CA ALA A 571 -8.82 -40.42 8.41
C ALA A 571 -9.44 -39.63 7.23
N ALA A 572 -9.49 -38.29 7.32
CA ALA A 572 -10.00 -37.45 6.25
C ALA A 572 -9.08 -37.44 5.01
N HIS A 573 -7.77 -37.38 5.22
CA HIS A 573 -6.80 -37.47 4.12
C HIS A 573 -6.82 -38.87 3.47
N GLU A 574 -6.91 -39.94 4.27
CA GLU A 574 -7.08 -41.32 3.77
C GLU A 574 -8.32 -41.48 2.89
N ALA A 575 -9.44 -40.90 3.33
CA ALA A 575 -10.69 -40.90 2.57
C ALA A 575 -10.55 -40.11 1.25
N LEU A 576 -9.83 -38.98 1.27
CA LEU A 576 -9.56 -38.19 0.07
C LEU A 576 -8.66 -38.94 -0.91
N ASP A 577 -7.55 -39.50 -0.43
CA ASP A 577 -6.61 -40.30 -1.24
C ASP A 577 -7.31 -41.52 -1.87
N SER A 578 -8.28 -42.11 -1.17
CA SER A 578 -9.10 -43.22 -1.69
C SER A 578 -10.12 -42.79 -2.75
N ARG A 579 -10.70 -41.59 -2.61
CA ARG A 579 -11.74 -41.06 -3.51
C ARG A 579 -11.14 -40.45 -4.77
N GLU A 580 -10.00 -39.76 -4.65
CA GLU A 580 -9.30 -39.07 -5.72
C GLU A 580 -7.82 -39.46 -5.74
N PRO A 581 -7.48 -40.67 -6.24
CA PRO A 581 -6.10 -41.13 -6.27
C PRO A 581 -5.19 -40.17 -7.04
N GLY A 582 -4.13 -39.69 -6.39
CA GLY A 582 -3.15 -38.80 -6.99
C GLY A 582 -3.52 -37.31 -6.96
N TRP A 583 -4.58 -36.89 -6.26
CA TRP A 583 -4.97 -35.48 -6.13
C TRP A 583 -3.82 -34.57 -5.66
N ARG A 584 -2.92 -35.07 -4.82
CA ARG A 584 -1.73 -34.34 -4.32
C ARG A 584 -0.71 -33.96 -5.40
N LYS A 585 -0.75 -34.65 -6.55
CA LYS A 585 0.10 -34.37 -7.71
C LYS A 585 -0.64 -33.59 -8.80
N ALA A 586 -1.93 -33.32 -8.59
CA ALA A 586 -2.69 -32.46 -9.48
C ALA A 586 -2.19 -31.01 -9.36
N ALA A 587 -2.32 -30.26 -10.45
CA ALA A 587 -1.84 -28.88 -10.48
C ALA A 587 -2.60 -27.97 -9.49
N ASP A 588 -3.82 -28.35 -9.09
CA ASP A 588 -4.68 -27.66 -8.11
C ASP A 588 -4.56 -28.18 -6.67
N ALA A 589 -3.63 -29.11 -6.41
CA ALA A 589 -3.38 -29.62 -5.07
C ALA A 589 -3.07 -28.45 -4.12
N LEU A 590 -3.86 -28.34 -3.04
CA LEU A 590 -3.56 -27.38 -1.98
C LEU A 590 -2.21 -27.73 -1.36
N VAL A 591 -1.22 -26.84 -1.51
CA VAL A 591 0.11 -26.98 -0.89
C VAL A 591 -0.01 -26.64 0.59
N VAL A 592 -0.70 -27.48 1.38
CA VAL A 592 -0.80 -27.30 2.83
C VAL A 592 0.49 -27.76 3.47
N THR A 593 1.10 -26.88 4.25
CA THR A 593 2.23 -27.20 5.12
C THR A 593 1.84 -27.10 6.60
N THR A 594 0.87 -26.24 6.92
CA THR A 594 0.47 -25.95 8.30
C THR A 594 -1.05 -26.02 8.47
N ILE A 595 -1.51 -26.73 9.50
CA ILE A 595 -2.90 -26.81 9.93
C ILE A 595 -3.06 -25.99 11.22
N THR A 596 -4.03 -25.08 11.23
CA THR A 596 -4.43 -24.37 12.45
C THR A 596 -5.81 -24.80 12.91
N PRO A 597 -5.95 -25.31 14.15
CA PRO A 597 -7.25 -25.66 14.71
C PRO A 597 -8.17 -24.44 14.86
N LEU A 598 -9.39 -24.56 14.34
CA LEU A 598 -10.44 -23.54 14.46
C LEU A 598 -11.52 -23.98 15.45
N ALA A 599 -12.28 -23.00 15.95
CA ALA A 599 -13.40 -23.28 16.83
C ALA A 599 -14.45 -24.19 16.17
N PRO A 600 -15.24 -24.94 16.97
CA PRO A 600 -16.29 -25.81 16.46
C PRO A 600 -17.26 -25.09 15.50
N GLY A 601 -17.71 -25.79 14.45
CA GLY A 601 -18.66 -25.29 13.45
C GLY A 601 -18.06 -24.36 12.39
N CYS A 602 -16.76 -24.08 12.43
CA CYS A 602 -16.11 -23.19 11.45
C CYS A 602 -15.80 -23.87 10.11
N GLY A 603 -15.85 -25.19 10.00
CA GLY A 603 -15.45 -25.92 8.78
C GLY A 603 -13.98 -25.70 8.40
N LEU A 604 -13.67 -25.71 7.11
CA LEU A 604 -12.34 -25.42 6.59
C LEU A 604 -12.23 -23.95 6.14
N ARG A 605 -11.11 -23.29 6.40
CA ARG A 605 -10.86 -21.89 6.00
C ARG A 605 -9.44 -21.69 5.49
N LEU A 606 -9.29 -20.86 4.46
CA LEU A 606 -7.98 -20.36 4.02
C LEU A 606 -7.60 -19.15 4.86
N GLY A 607 -6.30 -19.03 5.18
CA GLY A 607 -5.77 -17.85 5.86
C GLY A 607 -5.57 -16.70 4.86
N ALA A 608 -5.91 -15.47 5.27
CA ALA A 608 -5.60 -14.30 4.47
C ALA A 608 -4.08 -14.08 4.41
N HIS A 609 -3.50 -14.12 3.20
CA HIS A 609 -2.06 -13.94 2.97
C HIS A 609 -1.14 -14.95 3.69
N ALA A 610 -1.63 -16.16 3.91
CA ALA A 610 -0.90 -17.24 4.57
C ALA A 610 -0.83 -18.47 3.65
N PHE A 611 -0.05 -18.38 2.56
CA PHE A 611 0.15 -19.49 1.64
C PHE A 611 0.66 -20.73 2.39
N GLY A 612 -0.06 -21.83 2.25
CA GLY A 612 0.22 -23.10 2.92
C GLY A 612 -0.38 -23.29 4.32
N ALA A 613 -1.12 -22.30 4.84
CA ALA A 613 -1.94 -22.47 6.04
C ALA A 613 -3.38 -22.85 5.70
N LEU A 614 -3.90 -23.88 6.38
CA LEU A 614 -5.30 -24.27 6.34
C LEU A 614 -5.88 -24.32 7.76
N GLY A 615 -6.92 -23.55 7.98
CA GLY A 615 -7.70 -23.56 9.20
C GLY A 615 -8.72 -24.70 9.15
N VAL A 616 -8.74 -25.56 10.17
CA VAL A 616 -9.66 -26.70 10.23
C VAL A 616 -10.38 -26.72 11.58
N ALA A 617 -11.71 -26.65 11.56
CA ALA A 617 -12.51 -26.75 12.76
C ALA A 617 -12.28 -28.08 13.49
N VAL A 618 -12.14 -28.04 14.82
CA VAL A 618 -11.88 -29.26 15.62
C VAL A 618 -12.95 -30.35 15.51
N ASP A 619 -14.17 -29.95 15.14
CA ASP A 619 -15.34 -30.82 14.97
C ASP A 619 -15.68 -31.11 13.50
N PHE A 620 -14.77 -30.87 12.56
CA PHE A 620 -15.03 -31.10 11.14
C PHE A 620 -15.39 -32.56 10.84
N GLU A 621 -16.28 -32.74 9.86
CA GLU A 621 -16.64 -34.06 9.35
C GLU A 621 -15.71 -34.46 8.19
N PRO A 622 -15.10 -35.67 8.20
CA PRO A 622 -14.20 -36.12 7.13
C PRO A 622 -14.80 -36.01 5.72
N ASP A 623 -16.10 -36.31 5.56
CA ASP A 623 -16.77 -36.19 4.27
C ASP A 623 -16.86 -34.75 3.75
N ALA A 624 -16.96 -33.77 4.65
CA ALA A 624 -16.94 -32.36 4.28
C ALA A 624 -15.54 -31.93 3.85
N PHE A 625 -14.51 -32.39 4.56
CA PHE A 625 -13.10 -32.17 4.22
C PHE A 625 -12.78 -32.64 2.79
N VAL A 626 -13.19 -33.87 2.44
CA VAL A 626 -12.99 -34.46 1.12
C VAL A 626 -13.65 -33.63 0.00
N ARG A 627 -14.78 -32.97 0.27
CA ARG A 627 -15.48 -32.14 -0.73
C ARG A 627 -14.93 -30.73 -0.84
N GLU A 628 -14.52 -30.12 0.27
CA GLU A 628 -14.14 -28.71 0.32
C GLU A 628 -12.67 -28.48 -0.01
N LEU A 629 -11.78 -29.43 0.31
CA LEU A 629 -10.33 -29.22 0.18
C LEU A 629 -9.89 -28.91 -1.27
N PRO A 630 -10.35 -29.63 -2.32
CA PRO A 630 -9.96 -29.29 -3.70
C PRO A 630 -10.40 -27.89 -4.12
N LEU A 631 -11.60 -27.46 -3.71
CA LEU A 631 -12.12 -26.11 -3.95
C LEU A 631 -11.22 -25.04 -3.30
N LEU A 632 -10.81 -25.27 -2.05
CA LEU A 632 -9.90 -24.39 -1.34
C LEU A 632 -8.49 -24.41 -1.94
N GLY A 633 -8.03 -25.55 -2.45
CA GLY A 633 -6.80 -25.71 -3.22
C GLY A 633 -6.70 -24.71 -4.38
N ARG A 634 -7.74 -24.69 -5.21
CA ARG A 634 -7.85 -23.78 -6.37
C ARG A 634 -7.79 -22.31 -5.97
N ARG A 635 -8.61 -21.92 -4.98
CA ARG A 635 -8.65 -20.54 -4.49
C ARG A 635 -7.31 -20.12 -3.90
N SER A 636 -6.70 -20.98 -3.10
CA SER A 636 -5.38 -20.73 -2.50
C SER A 636 -4.30 -20.60 -3.56
N ARG A 637 -4.32 -21.45 -4.59
CA ARG A 637 -3.33 -21.39 -5.67
C ARG A 637 -3.46 -20.13 -6.51
N LEU A 638 -4.68 -19.74 -6.89
CA LEU A 638 -4.90 -18.48 -7.60
C LEU A 638 -4.44 -17.28 -6.79
N ALA A 639 -4.79 -17.24 -5.49
CA ALA A 639 -4.34 -16.20 -4.58
C ALA A 639 -2.80 -16.16 -4.48
N ALA A 640 -2.15 -17.31 -4.35
CA ALA A 640 -0.71 -17.42 -4.27
C ALA A 640 -0.01 -16.96 -5.56
N LEU A 641 -0.48 -17.42 -6.73
CA LEU A 641 0.06 -16.97 -8.03
C LEU A 641 0.05 -15.44 -8.13
N ARG A 642 -1.05 -14.79 -7.73
CA ARG A 642 -1.17 -13.33 -7.72
C ARG A 642 -0.23 -12.60 -6.77
N GLU A 643 0.31 -13.29 -5.77
CA GLU A 643 1.31 -12.68 -4.87
C GLU A 643 2.72 -12.66 -5.49
N VAL A 644 3.00 -13.52 -6.48
CA VAL A 644 4.37 -13.69 -7.03
C VAL A 644 4.49 -13.40 -8.53
N THR A 645 3.38 -13.35 -9.25
CA THR A 645 3.38 -13.07 -10.69
C THR A 645 2.09 -12.35 -11.10
N ASP A 646 2.21 -11.45 -12.07
CA ASP A 646 1.05 -10.91 -12.74
C ASP A 646 0.49 -12.00 -13.68
N LEU A 647 -0.80 -12.31 -13.59
CA LEU A 647 -1.47 -13.28 -14.48
C LEU A 647 -2.01 -12.61 -15.75
N CYS A 648 -2.22 -11.32 -15.68
CA CYS A 648 -2.75 -10.52 -16.77
C CYS A 648 -2.12 -9.14 -16.72
N VAL A 649 -2.12 -8.44 -17.85
CA VAL A 649 -1.79 -7.01 -17.90
C VAL A 649 -2.71 -6.30 -16.91
N PRO A 650 -2.16 -5.67 -15.87
CA PRO A 650 -2.97 -5.06 -14.82
C PRO A 650 -3.89 -3.96 -15.39
N GLY A 651 -5.13 -3.87 -14.90
CA GLY A 651 -6.17 -2.96 -15.44
C GLY A 651 -6.89 -3.46 -16.71
N SER A 652 -6.56 -4.64 -17.23
CA SER A 652 -7.34 -5.28 -18.30
C SER A 652 -8.55 -6.06 -17.74
N ASP A 653 -9.58 -6.23 -18.58
CA ASP A 653 -10.72 -7.11 -18.27
C ASP A 653 -10.33 -8.58 -18.01
N ALA A 654 -9.11 -8.99 -18.38
CA ALA A 654 -8.64 -10.36 -18.25
C ALA A 654 -8.55 -10.83 -16.80
N GLY A 655 -8.24 -9.96 -15.84
CA GLY A 655 -8.20 -10.33 -14.42
C GLY A 655 -9.56 -10.82 -13.91
N ARG A 656 -10.62 -10.08 -14.22
CA ARG A 656 -12.00 -10.43 -13.85
C ARG A 656 -12.47 -11.71 -14.55
N LEU A 657 -12.15 -11.88 -15.82
CA LEU A 657 -12.52 -13.09 -16.57
C LEU A 657 -11.76 -14.33 -16.05
N LEU A 658 -10.51 -14.18 -15.61
CA LEU A 658 -9.75 -15.24 -14.96
C LEU A 658 -10.39 -15.65 -13.62
N ASP A 659 -10.85 -14.68 -12.82
CA ASP A 659 -11.61 -14.97 -11.59
C ASP A 659 -12.89 -15.75 -11.88
N GLU A 660 -13.69 -15.26 -12.82
CA GLU A 660 -14.96 -15.90 -13.21
C GLU A 660 -14.74 -17.33 -13.71
N ALA A 661 -13.75 -17.54 -14.59
CA ALA A 661 -13.41 -18.85 -15.09
C ALA A 661 -12.94 -19.78 -13.96
N SER A 662 -12.01 -19.32 -13.11
CA SER A 662 -11.48 -20.12 -12.00
C SER A 662 -12.56 -20.52 -11.01
N GLU A 663 -13.45 -19.59 -10.62
CA GLU A 663 -14.56 -19.88 -9.71
C GLU A 663 -15.57 -20.86 -10.30
N CYS A 664 -15.92 -20.69 -11.58
CA CYS A 664 -16.87 -21.58 -12.25
C CYS A 664 -16.32 -23.00 -12.36
N VAL A 665 -15.04 -23.17 -12.77
CA VAL A 665 -14.39 -24.48 -12.83
C VAL A 665 -14.32 -25.12 -11.44
N ALA A 666 -13.95 -24.35 -10.41
CA ALA A 666 -13.90 -24.84 -9.04
C ALA A 666 -15.29 -25.28 -8.53
N GLY A 667 -16.35 -24.56 -8.91
CA GLY A 667 -17.73 -24.92 -8.60
C GLY A 667 -18.20 -26.23 -9.25
N LEU A 668 -17.68 -26.61 -10.42
CA LEU A 668 -18.04 -27.86 -11.10
C LEU A 668 -17.69 -29.11 -10.28
N ALA A 669 -16.58 -29.08 -9.54
CA ALA A 669 -16.14 -30.20 -8.71
C ALA A 669 -17.10 -30.48 -7.54
N ALA A 670 -17.84 -29.47 -7.08
CA ALA A 670 -18.73 -29.55 -5.91
C ALA A 670 -20.24 -29.53 -6.26
N ALA A 671 -20.60 -29.21 -7.50
CA ALA A 671 -21.99 -28.93 -7.88
C ALA A 671 -22.83 -30.20 -8.18
N PRO A 672 -24.12 -30.23 -7.77
CA PRO A 672 -25.09 -31.19 -8.29
C PRO A 672 -25.23 -31.10 -9.82
N ARG A 673 -25.61 -32.20 -10.48
CA ARG A 673 -25.69 -32.30 -11.96
C ARG A 673 -26.47 -31.16 -12.64
N ASP A 674 -27.52 -30.66 -12.00
CA ASP A 674 -28.41 -29.64 -12.57
C ASP A 674 -27.78 -28.24 -12.62
N THR A 675 -26.83 -27.94 -11.72
CA THR A 675 -26.10 -26.64 -11.69
C THR A 675 -24.79 -26.68 -12.45
N ALA A 676 -24.18 -27.87 -12.58
CA ALA A 676 -22.92 -28.08 -13.29
C ALA A 676 -22.97 -27.61 -14.75
N ALA A 677 -24.09 -27.82 -15.47
CA ALA A 677 -24.22 -27.40 -16.86
C ALA A 677 -24.20 -25.87 -17.04
N SER A 678 -24.66 -25.11 -16.05
CA SER A 678 -24.64 -23.64 -16.09
C SER A 678 -23.25 -23.09 -15.80
N LEU A 679 -22.59 -23.59 -14.75
CA LEU A 679 -21.23 -23.21 -14.38
C LEU A 679 -20.24 -23.51 -15.52
N ARG A 680 -20.42 -24.62 -16.22
CA ARG A 680 -19.60 -24.98 -17.38
C ARG A 680 -19.69 -23.92 -18.48
N ARG A 681 -20.90 -23.54 -18.89
CA ARG A 681 -21.08 -22.53 -19.95
C ARG A 681 -20.48 -21.18 -19.57
N GLN A 682 -20.57 -20.80 -18.28
CA GLN A 682 -19.97 -19.56 -17.78
C GLN A 682 -18.43 -19.62 -17.83
N ALA A 683 -17.84 -20.75 -17.42
CA ALA A 683 -16.39 -20.95 -17.54
C ALA A 683 -15.93 -20.91 -19.01
N GLU A 684 -16.64 -21.58 -19.92
CA GLU A 684 -16.33 -21.58 -21.36
C GLU A 684 -16.40 -20.17 -21.96
N ASP A 685 -17.47 -19.41 -21.68
CA ASP A 685 -17.62 -18.03 -22.16
C ASP A 685 -16.51 -17.12 -21.63
N ALA A 686 -16.17 -17.21 -20.34
CA ALA A 686 -15.09 -16.43 -19.75
C ALA A 686 -13.73 -16.75 -20.40
N LEU A 687 -13.40 -18.03 -20.59
CA LEU A 687 -12.16 -18.49 -21.23
C LEU A 687 -12.09 -18.10 -22.72
N ASP A 688 -13.20 -18.18 -23.44
CA ASP A 688 -13.24 -17.79 -24.85
C ASP A 688 -13.16 -16.28 -25.02
N ARG A 689 -13.73 -15.50 -24.10
CA ARG A 689 -13.56 -14.05 -24.06
C ARG A 689 -12.12 -13.65 -23.78
N LEU A 690 -11.45 -14.33 -22.84
CA LEU A 690 -10.01 -14.12 -22.56
C LEU A 690 -9.15 -14.28 -23.81
N VAL A 691 -9.44 -15.29 -24.64
CA VAL A 691 -8.68 -15.60 -25.86
C VAL A 691 -9.08 -14.72 -27.05
N SER A 692 -10.35 -14.30 -27.13
CA SER A 692 -10.88 -13.51 -28.25
C SER A 692 -10.67 -11.99 -28.12
N THR A 693 -10.47 -11.44 -26.92
CA THR A 693 -10.01 -10.05 -26.75
C THR A 693 -8.57 -9.89 -27.24
N SER A 694 -8.42 -9.38 -28.47
CA SER A 694 -7.22 -8.77 -29.05
C SER A 694 -5.87 -9.42 -28.68
N SER A 695 -5.71 -10.68 -29.10
CA SER A 695 -4.41 -11.34 -29.38
C SER A 695 -3.59 -11.87 -28.19
N GLY A 696 -4.20 -12.21 -27.04
CA GLY A 696 -3.43 -12.76 -25.91
C GLY A 696 -2.43 -11.78 -25.29
N ARG A 697 -2.46 -10.50 -25.70
CA ARG A 697 -1.58 -9.43 -25.18
C ARG A 697 -1.93 -8.98 -23.77
N HIS A 698 -3.08 -9.41 -23.25
CA HIS A 698 -3.54 -9.09 -21.89
C HIS A 698 -3.25 -10.20 -20.88
N LEU A 699 -2.72 -11.35 -21.31
CA LEU A 699 -2.30 -12.43 -20.43
C LEU A 699 -0.77 -12.49 -20.41
N THR A 700 -0.19 -12.70 -19.24
CA THR A 700 1.23 -13.02 -19.12
C THR A 700 1.46 -14.49 -19.49
N SER A 701 2.71 -14.94 -19.51
CA SER A 701 3.05 -16.35 -19.68
C SER A 701 2.40 -17.25 -18.62
N SER A 702 2.39 -16.81 -17.35
CA SER A 702 1.68 -17.48 -16.26
C SER A 702 0.16 -17.45 -16.43
N GLY A 703 -0.40 -16.35 -16.94
CA GLY A 703 -1.82 -16.25 -17.26
C GLY A 703 -2.27 -17.22 -18.34
N LEU A 704 -1.50 -17.33 -19.42
CA LEU A 704 -1.76 -18.27 -20.51
C LEU A 704 -1.71 -19.72 -20.01
N HIS A 705 -0.69 -20.06 -19.22
CA HIS A 705 -0.58 -21.40 -18.63
C HIS A 705 -1.79 -21.74 -17.75
N LEU A 706 -2.25 -20.80 -16.92
CA LEU A 706 -3.44 -20.99 -16.10
C LEU A 706 -4.70 -21.17 -16.96
N VAL A 707 -4.85 -20.43 -18.05
CA VAL A 707 -5.98 -20.60 -19.00
C VAL A 707 -5.96 -21.98 -19.65
N ASP A 708 -4.80 -22.44 -20.11
CA ASP A 708 -4.66 -23.77 -20.71
C ASP A 708 -4.98 -24.88 -19.72
N GLU A 709 -4.60 -24.70 -18.46
CA GLU A 709 -4.93 -25.61 -17.37
C GLU A 709 -6.44 -25.66 -17.08
N LEU A 710 -7.09 -24.50 -16.91
CA LEU A 710 -8.54 -24.41 -16.69
C LEU A 710 -9.32 -25.08 -17.83
N ARG A 711 -8.85 -24.95 -19.07
CA ARG A 711 -9.42 -25.64 -20.24
C ARG A 711 -9.25 -27.16 -20.17
N ALA A 712 -8.07 -27.64 -19.79
CA ALA A 712 -7.80 -29.07 -19.67
C ALA A 712 -8.70 -29.72 -18.61
N GLU A 713 -8.88 -29.05 -17.46
CA GLU A 713 -9.76 -29.52 -16.39
C GLU A 713 -11.24 -29.55 -16.80
N LEU A 714 -11.69 -28.50 -17.48
CA LEU A 714 -13.06 -28.43 -17.98
C LEU A 714 -13.37 -29.58 -18.96
N ALA A 715 -12.37 -29.98 -19.75
CA ALA A 715 -12.46 -31.13 -20.65
C ALA A 715 -12.51 -32.47 -19.90
N VAL A 716 -11.76 -32.62 -18.80
CA VAL A 716 -11.80 -33.83 -17.95
C VAL A 716 -13.16 -33.98 -17.27
N ALA A 717 -13.76 -32.88 -16.80
CA ALA A 717 -15.11 -32.89 -16.20
C ALA A 717 -16.24 -33.28 -17.18
N HIS A 718 -15.93 -33.41 -18.48
CA HIS A 718 -16.85 -33.84 -19.54
C HIS A 718 -16.85 -35.38 -19.75
N GLY A 719 -15.82 -36.09 -19.29
CA GLY A 719 -15.74 -37.56 -19.30
C GLY A 719 -16.39 -38.18 -18.06
#